data_AF-A0A961DFA4-F1
#
_entry.id   AF-A0A961DFA4-F1
#
_cell.length_a   1.000
_cell.length_b   1.000
_cell.length_c   1.000
_cell.angle_alpha   90.00
_cell.angle_beta   90.00
_cell.angle_gamma   90.00
#
_symmetry.space_group_name_H-M   'P 1'
#
loop_
_entity.id
_entity.type
_entity.pdbx_description
1 polymer ?
#
loop_
_entity_poly.entity_id
_entity_poly.type
_entity_poly.pdbx_seq_one_letter_code
_entity_poly.pdbx_strand_id
1 'polypeptide(L)'
;MRERERRVYVPFDELEKVFKDGGKGVFLPYREFLDLWNELTIKREEDDKPPPAEAVIAKAEYTGRVEGDSVILDAKITAESFKKGWVLLPLTEKAAPGIGEAETGKAVLRSRADGSDLMLPEKGMYEITLKIYAPIIRSAGKSRVTLNLPRAAVSRLNITVPGEGLEFELSPAAAFTAQAEAGQTQFACFFGAGSQQNIAWGAAQAVTQMSPLVLAQSKLSTQIGTGSVATTADLALRILRAPISELKIALPADQEILGVTGAGIREWKIDPAAAGRKTLVILPEKPLRDDYALKLQLEGPVAKLPAVVNVPDLEVIGAAQAHGEAVVNAESQLDVTPKTLTSTARTQAGGNAGVGTFRILRQPYQLTLDVAEAKSQVEVNSLTRVNVKRDVATLTAELNYQVRRVGIFEARLTPPAGWTVTDVKGPIESWNLEGADVVIKLPKQTAGDFKVNLTARQTRKVATDDFIMPVFTPQNVTRHEALVGATIHSSLEPNTKELGDFQQEDVSAVGSGQQQEANSTELAFRYRDAAKPAALSLKSRSSQVSVEVLTLVEVKEQSTRHTWTLAFDVAYAATDRFVLAVPKDVAGEIRFVDPQVKEINKEYKPAQPVTLPDADNYALWEVVLRSERQGAFALSLNLERPIALEAGKTGKLDLLHVHVPGAFQETGQVAVVKADSLEIRKSEPETLEEIDARELRAELQRPGVFLAYKYRSLPIKLGVELAKNSFIAVPQAVITHADLITAVATDKAQTTEVIYWVKNNDLQFLVVSLPKGSRLQSDVFVNRDAQQPMRREGSEDMLVRLPSGDAARVAFPVRFVFESPSPNPGEKLGWWGSISVNAPQVADVGIMETRHTVLLPEGWHYTSFDGPLTPESRNRSWQTMQSLVNTLLPAFGPQLDTLDQSQWSQVPAVANDVRTLYGFQVQQQGHREVLHRLGPPAEIDVGFRGRRITFFYQALAFLISLAAGIRVWNGSPADKLRYLAIFGLGAMLLTGLWSAANVPVLLAAMLAAMILTFTWIFRSMLGAGLRVWRWLLECWNRWQAKRAAKSAAATPTAE
;
A
#
# COMPACT_ATOMS: atom_id res chain seq x y z
N MET A 1 -33.44 26.99 -33.46
CA MET A 1 -32.08 27.49 -33.15
C MET A 1 -32.09 27.90 -31.68
N ARG A 2 -31.25 27.29 -30.84
CA ARG A 2 -31.03 27.76 -29.46
C ARG A 2 -30.21 29.04 -29.55
N GLU A 3 -30.74 30.18 -29.10
CA GLU A 3 -29.90 31.35 -28.87
C GLU A 3 -28.90 31.01 -27.76
N ARG A 4 -27.61 31.18 -28.05
CA ARG A 4 -26.54 31.03 -27.07
C ARG A 4 -26.59 32.21 -26.11
N GLU A 5 -26.63 31.91 -24.81
CA GLU A 5 -26.39 32.90 -23.75
C GLU A 5 -25.15 33.74 -24.07
N ARG A 6 -25.32 35.05 -24.14
CA ARG A 6 -24.21 36.01 -24.25
C ARG A 6 -23.88 36.54 -22.87
N ARG A 7 -22.72 36.15 -22.34
CA ARG A 7 -22.13 36.75 -21.14
C ARG A 7 -21.29 37.95 -21.56
N VAL A 8 -21.59 39.13 -21.02
CA VAL A 8 -20.85 40.38 -21.27
C VAL A 8 -20.24 40.83 -19.95
N TYR A 9 -18.92 41.09 -19.95
CA TYR A 9 -18.21 41.63 -18.78
C TYR A 9 -18.08 43.13 -18.94
N VAL A 10 -18.61 43.89 -17.99
CA VAL A 10 -18.58 45.36 -17.99
C VAL A 10 -17.68 45.84 -16.84
N PRO A 11 -16.72 46.74 -17.08
CA PRO A 11 -15.94 47.38 -16.01
C PRO A 11 -16.84 48.15 -15.04
N PHE A 12 -16.50 48.15 -13.75
CA PHE A 12 -17.34 48.71 -12.67
C PHE A 12 -17.69 50.20 -12.89
N ASP A 13 -16.78 50.95 -13.49
CA ASP A 13 -16.90 52.39 -13.73
C ASP A 13 -17.88 52.73 -14.87
N GLU A 14 -18.26 51.73 -15.68
CA GLU A 14 -19.19 51.87 -16.81
C GLU A 14 -20.57 51.25 -16.53
N LEU A 15 -20.79 50.72 -15.33
CA LEU A 15 -22.03 50.04 -14.92
C LEU A 15 -23.26 50.95 -15.07
N GLU A 16 -23.10 52.25 -14.84
CA GLU A 16 -24.18 53.25 -14.89
C GLU A 16 -24.76 53.46 -16.30
N LYS A 17 -23.99 53.14 -17.36
CA LYS A 17 -24.45 53.28 -18.76
C LYS A 17 -25.46 52.20 -19.16
N VAL A 18 -25.47 51.04 -18.49
CA VAL A 18 -26.38 49.93 -18.82
C VAL A 18 -27.82 50.20 -18.35
N PHE A 19 -28.01 51.10 -17.37
CA PHE A 19 -29.32 51.37 -16.76
C PHE A 19 -30.14 52.49 -17.45
N LYS A 20 -29.56 53.27 -18.37
CA LYS A 20 -30.21 54.48 -18.90
C LYS A 20 -31.28 54.25 -19.98
N ASP A 21 -31.30 53.10 -20.67
CA ASP A 21 -32.20 52.89 -21.82
C ASP A 21 -33.37 51.91 -21.61
N GLY A 22 -33.63 51.46 -20.39
CA GLY A 22 -34.78 50.59 -20.11
C GLY A 22 -35.13 50.55 -18.64
N GLY A 23 -35.88 51.54 -18.17
CA GLY A 23 -36.11 51.86 -16.75
C GLY A 23 -36.84 50.85 -15.86
N LYS A 24 -36.61 49.54 -15.97
CA LYS A 24 -37.00 48.54 -14.97
C LYS A 24 -36.01 47.36 -14.95
N GLY A 25 -35.15 47.31 -13.93
CA GLY A 25 -34.30 46.17 -13.62
C GLY A 25 -33.92 46.18 -12.13
N VAL A 26 -33.91 45.00 -11.51
CA VAL A 26 -33.54 44.81 -10.09
C VAL A 26 -32.16 44.18 -10.02
N PHE A 27 -31.28 44.70 -9.17
CA PHE A 27 -29.96 44.14 -8.94
C PHE A 27 -30.09 42.91 -8.05
N LEU A 28 -29.62 41.76 -8.53
CA LEU A 28 -29.73 40.52 -7.79
C LEU A 28 -28.35 39.83 -7.75
N PRO A 29 -27.86 39.40 -6.57
CA PRO A 29 -26.71 38.54 -6.47
C PRO A 29 -26.89 37.31 -7.37
N TYR A 30 -25.86 36.89 -8.11
CA TYR A 30 -25.97 35.81 -9.09
C TYR A 30 -26.54 34.51 -8.51
N ARG A 31 -26.33 34.28 -7.21
CA ARG A 31 -26.91 33.16 -6.47
C ARG A 31 -28.42 33.31 -6.25
N GLU A 32 -28.90 34.47 -5.82
CA GLU A 32 -30.35 34.74 -5.73
C GLU A 32 -31.00 34.69 -7.12
N PHE A 33 -30.25 35.03 -8.18
CA PHE A 33 -30.76 34.97 -9.55
C PHE A 33 -30.97 33.52 -9.94
N LEU A 34 -30.03 32.63 -9.62
CA LEU A 34 -30.18 31.19 -9.85
C LEU A 34 -31.29 30.59 -8.99
N ASP A 35 -31.47 31.05 -7.74
CA ASP A 35 -32.53 30.56 -6.85
C ASP A 35 -33.92 31.01 -7.34
N LEU A 36 -34.09 32.28 -7.72
CA LEU A 36 -35.32 32.78 -8.35
C LEU A 36 -35.55 32.18 -9.74
N TRP A 37 -34.50 31.97 -10.54
CA TRP A 37 -34.60 31.32 -11.85
C TRP A 37 -35.07 29.87 -11.70
N ASN A 38 -34.57 29.15 -10.70
CA ASN A 38 -35.01 27.79 -10.40
C ASN A 38 -36.43 27.75 -9.79
N GLU A 39 -36.86 28.78 -9.05
CA GLU A 39 -38.25 28.92 -8.56
C GLU A 39 -39.25 29.34 -9.66
N LEU A 40 -38.85 30.22 -10.59
CA LEU A 40 -39.69 30.73 -11.69
C LEU A 40 -39.81 29.74 -12.86
N THR A 41 -38.83 28.86 -13.06
CA THR A 41 -38.90 27.81 -14.11
C THR A 41 -39.95 26.73 -13.79
N ILE A 42 -40.52 26.71 -12.57
CA ILE A 42 -41.55 25.73 -12.16
C ILE A 42 -42.98 26.30 -12.13
N LYS A 43 -43.20 27.61 -12.39
CA LYS A 43 -44.58 28.15 -12.54
C LYS A 43 -44.71 29.23 -13.64
N ARG A 44 -45.40 28.82 -14.72
CA ARG A 44 -46.05 29.59 -15.81
C ARG A 44 -45.14 30.21 -16.88
N GLU A 45 -44.92 29.45 -17.95
CA GLU A 45 -45.07 30.00 -19.30
C GLU A 45 -46.53 29.79 -19.74
N GLU A 46 -47.22 30.89 -20.03
CA GLU A 46 -48.38 30.90 -20.93
C GLU A 46 -47.88 30.42 -22.29
N ASP A 47 -47.95 29.12 -22.48
CA ASP A 47 -47.96 28.56 -23.80
C ASP A 47 -49.23 29.06 -24.51
N ASP A 48 -49.04 29.77 -25.60
CA ASP A 48 -49.93 29.71 -26.77
C ASP A 48 -49.81 28.29 -27.37
N LYS A 49 -50.07 27.30 -26.52
CA LYS A 49 -50.06 25.87 -26.83
C LYS A 49 -51.23 25.72 -27.78
N PRO A 50 -51.02 25.14 -28.99
CA PRO A 50 -52.15 24.77 -29.81
C PRO A 50 -53.10 23.96 -28.92
N PRO A 51 -54.41 24.24 -29.00
CA PRO A 51 -55.37 23.60 -28.12
C PRO A 51 -55.13 22.09 -28.16
N PRO A 52 -55.24 21.38 -27.01
CA PRO A 52 -54.86 19.98 -26.90
C PRO A 52 -55.59 19.06 -27.89
N ALA A 53 -56.66 19.56 -28.53
CA ALA A 53 -57.24 19.03 -29.76
C ALA A 53 -57.49 20.16 -30.77
N GLU A 54 -57.32 19.89 -32.07
CA GLU A 54 -57.54 20.89 -33.13
C GLU A 54 -59.03 21.28 -33.29
N ALA A 55 -59.92 20.31 -33.06
CA ALA A 55 -61.36 20.46 -32.98
C ALA A 55 -61.95 19.37 -32.07
N VAL A 56 -63.14 19.59 -31.53
CA VAL A 56 -63.84 18.62 -30.66
C VAL A 56 -65.33 18.57 -30.99
N ILE A 57 -65.97 17.44 -30.68
CA ILE A 57 -67.44 17.37 -30.58
C ILE A 57 -67.81 17.78 -29.16
N ALA A 58 -68.32 19.00 -29.00
CA ALA A 58 -68.66 19.56 -27.70
C ALA A 58 -69.92 18.93 -27.11
N LYS A 59 -70.94 18.70 -27.95
CA LYS A 59 -72.27 18.21 -27.53
C LYS A 59 -72.89 17.32 -28.60
N ALA A 60 -73.55 16.25 -28.20
CA ALA A 60 -74.37 15.44 -29.09
C ALA A 60 -75.70 15.06 -28.43
N GLU A 61 -76.80 15.42 -29.07
CA GLU A 61 -78.15 15.09 -28.62
C GLU A 61 -78.83 14.20 -29.66
N TYR A 62 -79.39 13.09 -29.20
CA TYR A 62 -80.06 12.10 -30.03
C TYR A 62 -81.49 11.96 -29.57
N THR A 63 -82.43 12.20 -30.47
CA THR A 63 -83.85 11.93 -30.28
C THR A 63 -84.28 10.90 -31.29
N GLY A 64 -84.89 9.82 -30.85
CA GLY A 64 -85.27 8.78 -31.78
C GLY A 64 -86.45 7.96 -31.37
N ARG A 65 -86.86 7.09 -32.29
CA ARG A 65 -88.02 6.22 -32.14
C ARG A 65 -87.73 4.85 -32.72
N VAL A 66 -88.33 3.84 -32.10
CA VAL A 66 -88.31 2.48 -32.62
C VAL A 66 -89.45 2.32 -33.62
N GLU A 67 -89.11 2.02 -34.88
CA GLU A 67 -90.08 1.71 -35.94
C GLU A 67 -89.69 0.39 -36.60
N GLY A 68 -90.60 -0.61 -36.54
CA GLY A 68 -90.32 -1.94 -37.09
C GLY A 68 -89.08 -2.58 -36.47
N ASP A 69 -88.11 -2.97 -37.29
CA ASP A 69 -86.85 -3.61 -36.89
C ASP A 69 -85.67 -2.63 -36.84
N SER A 70 -85.94 -1.33 -36.73
CA SER A 70 -84.88 -0.31 -36.69
C SER A 70 -85.18 0.79 -35.66
N VAL A 71 -84.12 1.37 -35.14
CA VAL A 71 -84.15 2.64 -34.40
C VAL A 71 -83.76 3.73 -35.37
N ILE A 72 -84.63 4.73 -35.51
CA ILE A 72 -84.37 5.96 -36.27
C ILE A 72 -84.02 7.04 -35.26
N LEU A 73 -82.84 7.64 -35.41
CA LEU A 73 -82.34 8.70 -34.53
C LEU A 73 -82.11 9.97 -35.35
N ASP A 74 -82.70 11.07 -34.91
CA ASP A 74 -82.31 12.42 -35.30
C ASP A 74 -81.24 12.91 -34.33
N ALA A 75 -80.04 13.14 -34.86
CA ALA A 75 -78.86 13.53 -34.10
C ALA A 75 -78.53 15.00 -34.37
N LYS A 76 -78.40 15.79 -33.30
CA LYS A 76 -77.94 17.18 -33.35
C LYS A 76 -76.59 17.28 -32.67
N ILE A 77 -75.56 17.59 -33.44
CA ILE A 77 -74.16 17.51 -33.04
C ILE A 77 -73.52 18.88 -33.16
N THR A 78 -72.92 19.37 -32.07
CA THR A 78 -72.15 20.62 -32.05
C THR A 78 -70.66 20.29 -32.04
N ALA A 79 -69.97 20.69 -33.11
CA ALA A 79 -68.52 20.58 -33.23
C ALA A 79 -67.89 21.97 -33.14
N GLU A 80 -66.76 22.09 -32.46
CA GLU A 80 -66.01 23.35 -32.35
C GLU A 80 -64.59 23.15 -32.88
N SER A 81 -64.21 23.98 -33.86
CA SER A 81 -62.85 24.06 -34.37
C SER A 81 -62.11 25.21 -33.69
N PHE A 82 -60.97 24.92 -33.08
CA PHE A 82 -60.18 25.91 -32.36
C PHE A 82 -59.02 26.48 -33.20
N LYS A 83 -58.71 25.83 -34.34
CA LYS A 83 -57.60 26.18 -35.24
C LYS A 83 -58.11 26.95 -36.47
N LYS A 84 -57.32 27.93 -36.95
CA LYS A 84 -57.61 28.62 -38.23
C LYS A 84 -57.20 27.72 -39.40
N GLY A 85 -58.13 27.46 -40.33
CA GLY A 85 -57.95 26.59 -41.50
C GLY A 85 -58.72 25.27 -41.40
N TRP A 86 -58.60 24.42 -42.43
CA TRP A 86 -59.33 23.15 -42.49
C TRP A 86 -58.87 22.15 -41.42
N VAL A 87 -59.81 21.63 -40.63
CA VAL A 87 -59.58 20.60 -39.60
C VAL A 87 -60.43 19.37 -39.91
N LEU A 88 -59.84 18.19 -39.81
CA LEU A 88 -60.54 16.90 -39.93
C LEU A 88 -60.88 16.38 -38.52
N LEU A 89 -62.17 16.26 -38.22
CA LEU A 89 -62.69 15.78 -36.95
C LEU A 89 -63.41 14.43 -37.14
N PRO A 90 -62.89 13.31 -36.59
CA PRO A 90 -63.58 12.02 -36.67
C PRO A 90 -64.97 12.08 -36.03
N LEU A 91 -65.99 11.69 -36.80
CA LEU A 91 -67.39 11.72 -36.37
C LEU A 91 -67.85 10.32 -35.93
N THR A 92 -67.58 9.29 -36.72
CA THR A 92 -67.95 7.91 -36.41
C THR A 92 -66.80 6.92 -36.63
N GLU A 93 -66.80 5.83 -35.86
CA GLU A 93 -65.82 4.74 -35.92
C GLU A 93 -66.41 3.49 -36.62
N LYS A 94 -65.67 2.37 -36.63
CA LYS A 94 -66.07 1.13 -37.29
C LYS A 94 -67.39 0.59 -36.72
N ALA A 95 -68.24 0.03 -37.59
CA ALA A 95 -69.58 -0.47 -37.24
C ALA A 95 -70.55 0.59 -36.70
N ALA A 96 -70.37 1.86 -37.07
CA ALA A 96 -71.35 2.91 -36.84
C ALA A 96 -72.69 2.63 -37.55
N PRO A 97 -73.84 3.04 -36.98
CA PRO A 97 -75.11 2.91 -37.67
C PRO A 97 -75.15 3.78 -38.94
N GLY A 98 -75.98 3.40 -39.91
CA GLY A 98 -76.02 4.05 -41.22
C GLY A 98 -76.56 5.48 -41.13
N ILE A 99 -75.87 6.44 -41.76
CA ILE A 99 -76.35 7.82 -41.90
C ILE A 99 -77.17 7.90 -43.19
N GLY A 100 -78.47 8.16 -43.08
CA GLY A 100 -79.38 8.25 -44.22
C GLY A 100 -79.50 9.67 -44.79
N GLU A 101 -79.43 10.69 -43.93
CA GLU A 101 -79.50 12.11 -44.30
C GLU A 101 -78.53 12.92 -43.43
N ALA A 102 -77.91 13.96 -44.00
CA ALA A 102 -76.96 14.81 -43.29
C ALA A 102 -77.06 16.28 -43.74
N GLU A 103 -77.29 17.18 -42.80
CA GLU A 103 -77.22 18.63 -42.96
C GLU A 103 -76.05 19.17 -42.13
N THR A 104 -74.97 19.59 -42.81
CA THR A 104 -73.69 19.93 -42.17
C THR A 104 -73.33 21.42 -42.24
N GLY A 105 -74.20 22.25 -42.85
CA GLY A 105 -73.94 23.67 -43.07
C GLY A 105 -72.64 23.91 -43.86
N LYS A 106 -71.68 24.62 -43.26
CA LYS A 106 -70.35 24.88 -43.84
C LYS A 106 -69.35 23.73 -43.66
N ALA A 107 -69.64 22.75 -42.80
CA ALA A 107 -68.78 21.57 -42.64
C ALA A 107 -69.05 20.56 -43.77
N VAL A 108 -68.05 19.74 -44.11
CA VAL A 108 -68.20 18.68 -45.13
C VAL A 108 -68.09 17.30 -44.48
N LEU A 109 -69.09 16.45 -44.66
CA LEU A 109 -69.05 15.05 -44.21
C LEU A 109 -68.28 14.20 -45.22
N ARG A 110 -67.17 13.61 -44.78
CA ARG A 110 -66.30 12.74 -45.57
C ARG A 110 -66.43 11.30 -45.09
N SER A 111 -66.76 10.39 -45.99
CA SER A 111 -66.78 8.95 -45.70
C SER A 111 -65.36 8.33 -45.70
N ARG A 112 -65.12 7.35 -44.83
CA ARG A 112 -63.87 6.60 -44.66
C ARG A 112 -64.19 5.10 -44.56
N ALA A 113 -63.23 4.23 -44.90
CA ALA A 113 -63.40 2.77 -44.87
C ALA A 113 -63.90 2.21 -43.51
N ASP A 114 -63.51 2.84 -42.39
CA ASP A 114 -63.90 2.46 -41.03
C ASP A 114 -64.68 3.57 -40.30
N GLY A 115 -65.47 4.40 -41.00
CA GLY A 115 -66.31 5.43 -40.37
C GLY A 115 -66.52 6.70 -41.21
N SER A 116 -66.74 7.85 -40.57
CA SER A 116 -66.88 9.14 -41.24
C SER A 116 -66.21 10.26 -40.44
N ASP A 117 -65.68 11.25 -41.16
CA ASP A 117 -65.01 12.44 -40.59
C ASP A 117 -65.77 13.71 -41.01
N LEU A 118 -65.80 14.73 -40.16
CA LEU A 118 -66.23 16.09 -40.48
C LEU A 118 -65.04 16.96 -40.84
N MET A 119 -65.09 17.63 -41.98
CA MET A 119 -64.11 18.64 -42.38
C MET A 119 -64.64 20.04 -42.05
N LEU A 120 -63.97 20.72 -41.12
CA LEU A 120 -64.34 22.04 -40.61
C LEU A 120 -63.42 23.10 -41.25
N PRO A 121 -63.93 24.02 -42.09
CA PRO A 121 -63.08 24.91 -42.90
C PRO A 121 -62.37 26.05 -42.15
N GLU A 122 -62.92 26.51 -41.04
CA GLU A 122 -62.43 27.66 -40.28
C GLU A 122 -62.60 27.47 -38.77
N LYS A 123 -62.02 28.39 -37.99
CA LYS A 123 -62.18 28.40 -36.53
C LYS A 123 -63.60 28.83 -36.19
N GLY A 124 -64.32 28.06 -35.36
CA GLY A 124 -65.69 28.38 -34.95
C GLY A 124 -66.53 27.15 -34.60
N MET A 125 -67.77 27.39 -34.18
CA MET A 125 -68.75 26.35 -33.87
C MET A 125 -69.58 25.98 -35.11
N TYR A 126 -69.82 24.68 -35.27
CA TYR A 126 -70.59 24.06 -36.35
C TYR A 126 -71.70 23.19 -35.76
N GLU A 127 -72.89 23.29 -36.32
CA GLU A 127 -74.03 22.47 -35.94
C GLU A 127 -74.37 21.53 -37.09
N ILE A 128 -74.39 20.23 -36.80
CA ILE A 128 -74.59 19.15 -37.76
C ILE A 128 -75.80 18.36 -37.33
N THR A 129 -76.76 18.22 -38.25
CA THR A 129 -77.96 17.39 -38.05
C THR A 129 -77.85 16.14 -38.91
N LEU A 130 -77.99 14.96 -38.31
CA LEU A 130 -77.89 13.68 -39.01
C LEU A 130 -79.11 12.82 -38.72
N LYS A 131 -79.59 12.09 -39.72
CA LYS A 131 -80.60 11.05 -39.54
C LYS A 131 -79.96 9.68 -39.63
N ILE A 132 -79.97 8.95 -38.52
CA ILE A 132 -79.20 7.73 -38.30
C ILE A 132 -80.14 6.54 -38.13
N TYR A 133 -79.83 5.42 -38.78
CA TYR A 133 -80.62 4.20 -38.77
C TYR A 133 -79.79 3.05 -38.18
N ALA A 134 -80.29 2.43 -37.11
CA ALA A 134 -79.65 1.30 -36.44
C ALA A 134 -80.58 0.07 -36.40
N PRO A 135 -80.13 -1.13 -36.77
CA PRO A 135 -80.96 -2.32 -36.74
C PRO A 135 -81.20 -2.82 -35.32
N ILE A 136 -82.40 -3.32 -35.06
CA ILE A 136 -82.78 -3.99 -33.81
C ILE A 136 -82.69 -5.49 -34.02
N ILE A 137 -81.93 -6.17 -33.15
CA ILE A 137 -81.86 -7.62 -33.10
C ILE A 137 -82.84 -8.10 -32.04
N ARG A 138 -83.83 -8.91 -32.42
CA ARG A 138 -84.78 -9.53 -31.49
C ARG A 138 -84.41 -10.98 -31.26
N SER A 139 -84.28 -11.36 -29.99
CA SER A 139 -84.01 -12.75 -29.59
C SER A 139 -84.59 -13.02 -28.21
N ALA A 140 -85.22 -14.18 -28.03
CA ALA A 140 -85.75 -14.67 -26.76
C ALA A 140 -86.61 -13.65 -25.96
N GLY A 141 -87.49 -12.91 -26.64
CA GLY A 141 -88.40 -11.95 -25.98
C GLY A 141 -87.77 -10.62 -25.55
N LYS A 142 -86.48 -10.40 -25.87
CA LYS A 142 -85.78 -9.11 -25.69
C LYS A 142 -85.39 -8.54 -27.06
N SER A 143 -85.58 -7.23 -27.21
CA SER A 143 -85.06 -6.43 -28.32
C SER A 143 -83.74 -5.80 -27.90
N ARG A 144 -82.74 -5.79 -28.80
CA ARG A 144 -81.43 -5.17 -28.53
C ARG A 144 -81.01 -4.31 -29.71
N VAL A 145 -80.49 -3.13 -29.41
CA VAL A 145 -79.81 -2.27 -30.37
C VAL A 145 -78.39 -1.99 -29.90
N THR A 146 -77.46 -1.95 -30.84
CA THR A 146 -76.06 -1.56 -30.63
C THR A 146 -75.81 -0.26 -31.34
N LEU A 147 -75.53 0.80 -30.57
CA LEU A 147 -75.36 2.15 -31.08
C LEU A 147 -73.90 2.58 -30.91
N ASN A 148 -73.19 2.65 -32.02
CA ASN A 148 -71.84 3.21 -32.09
C ASN A 148 -71.91 4.70 -32.47
N LEU A 149 -72.17 5.56 -31.49
CA LEU A 149 -72.44 6.99 -31.69
C LEU A 149 -71.16 7.85 -31.49
N PRO A 150 -71.11 9.04 -32.12
CA PRO A 150 -70.04 10.02 -31.92
C PRO A 150 -69.72 10.30 -30.45
N ARG A 151 -68.41 10.38 -30.12
CA ARG A 151 -67.95 10.70 -28.76
C ARG A 151 -68.00 12.21 -28.54
N ALA A 152 -68.86 12.67 -27.63
CA ALA A 152 -68.95 14.06 -27.21
C ALA A 152 -68.73 14.20 -25.70
N ALA A 153 -68.39 15.40 -25.23
CA ALA A 153 -68.24 15.67 -23.80
C ALA A 153 -69.56 15.48 -23.03
N VAL A 154 -70.69 15.79 -23.68
CA VAL A 154 -72.04 15.52 -23.19
C VAL A 154 -72.84 14.87 -24.31
N SER A 155 -73.19 13.59 -24.11
CA SER A 155 -74.08 12.85 -25.00
C SER A 155 -75.39 12.48 -24.29
N ARG A 156 -76.52 12.87 -24.90
CA ARG A 156 -77.86 12.57 -24.39
C ARG A 156 -78.65 11.81 -25.44
N LEU A 157 -79.26 10.69 -25.05
CA LEU A 157 -80.11 9.89 -25.92
C LEU A 157 -81.48 9.76 -25.31
N ASN A 158 -82.50 10.17 -26.08
CA ASN A 158 -83.90 9.98 -25.80
C ASN A 158 -84.48 9.10 -26.90
N ILE A 159 -84.98 7.92 -26.55
CA ILE A 159 -85.65 7.01 -27.49
C ILE A 159 -87.06 6.74 -27.00
N THR A 160 -88.03 6.87 -27.90
CA THR A 160 -89.39 6.42 -27.69
C THR A 160 -89.56 4.99 -28.20
N VAL A 161 -89.89 4.08 -27.29
CA VAL A 161 -90.04 2.65 -27.56
C VAL A 161 -91.52 2.24 -27.43
N PRO A 162 -92.12 1.56 -28.42
CA PRO A 162 -93.49 1.05 -28.28
C PRO A 162 -93.62 0.01 -27.16
N GLY A 163 -94.66 0.15 -26.33
CA GLY A 163 -94.95 -0.75 -25.21
C GLY A 163 -94.71 -0.11 -23.84
N GLU A 164 -95.47 -0.57 -22.83
CA GLU A 164 -95.37 -0.17 -21.43
C GLU A 164 -94.86 -1.35 -20.57
N GLY A 165 -94.32 -1.06 -19.39
CA GLY A 165 -93.82 -2.11 -18.47
C GLY A 165 -92.56 -2.83 -18.97
N LEU A 166 -91.77 -2.16 -19.81
CA LEU A 166 -90.51 -2.67 -20.34
C LEU A 166 -89.38 -2.48 -19.33
N GLU A 167 -88.55 -3.50 -19.14
CA GLU A 167 -87.29 -3.40 -18.43
C GLU A 167 -86.16 -3.14 -19.41
N PHE A 168 -85.28 -2.18 -19.05
CA PHE A 168 -84.14 -1.78 -19.87
C PHE A 168 -82.83 -2.24 -19.23
N GLU A 169 -81.92 -2.75 -20.05
CA GLU A 169 -80.55 -3.11 -19.69
C GLU A 169 -79.58 -2.33 -20.58
N LEU A 170 -78.62 -1.64 -19.97
CA LEU A 170 -77.55 -0.92 -20.66
C LEU A 170 -76.20 -1.58 -20.38
N SER A 171 -75.39 -1.72 -21.43
CA SER A 171 -73.99 -2.12 -21.33
C SER A 171 -73.11 -1.20 -22.19
N PRO A 172 -72.10 -0.51 -21.61
CA PRO A 172 -71.75 -0.47 -20.19
C PRO A 172 -72.87 0.15 -19.33
N ALA A 173 -72.91 -0.20 -18.05
CA ALA A 173 -73.96 0.27 -17.14
C ALA A 173 -73.89 1.80 -16.97
N ALA A 174 -75.01 2.48 -17.23
CA ALA A 174 -75.16 3.92 -17.08
C ALA A 174 -76.52 4.26 -16.44
N ALA A 175 -76.61 5.42 -15.79
CA ALA A 175 -77.88 5.90 -15.24
C ALA A 175 -78.84 6.25 -16.38
N PHE A 176 -80.06 5.72 -16.32
CA PHE A 176 -81.13 6.01 -17.27
C PHE A 176 -82.46 6.19 -16.53
N THR A 177 -83.39 6.85 -17.19
CA THR A 177 -84.79 6.96 -16.78
C THR A 177 -85.67 6.35 -17.85
N ALA A 178 -86.63 5.51 -17.46
CA ALA A 178 -87.64 4.95 -18.34
C ALA A 178 -89.02 5.29 -17.74
N GLN A 179 -89.84 6.01 -18.50
CA GLN A 179 -91.17 6.43 -18.07
C GLN A 179 -92.20 6.01 -19.10
N ALA A 180 -93.21 5.26 -18.66
CA ALA A 180 -94.33 4.86 -19.50
C ALA A 180 -95.30 6.03 -19.66
N GLU A 181 -95.64 6.37 -20.90
CA GLU A 181 -96.57 7.43 -21.25
C GLU A 181 -97.36 7.06 -22.53
N ALA A 182 -98.68 7.00 -22.43
CA ALA A 182 -99.62 6.80 -23.56
C ALA A 182 -99.29 5.62 -24.50
N GLY A 183 -99.02 4.42 -23.96
CA GLY A 183 -98.77 3.20 -24.75
C GLY A 183 -97.33 3.05 -25.26
N GLN A 184 -96.44 3.96 -24.88
CA GLN A 184 -95.02 3.96 -25.23
C GLN A 184 -94.17 4.17 -23.97
N THR A 185 -92.90 3.76 -24.03
CA THR A 185 -91.92 4.06 -22.99
C THR A 185 -90.91 5.07 -23.52
N GLN A 186 -90.82 6.20 -22.83
CA GLN A 186 -89.77 7.19 -23.05
C GLN A 186 -88.54 6.77 -22.26
N PHE A 187 -87.49 6.42 -22.98
CA PHE A 187 -86.21 6.05 -22.43
C PHE A 187 -85.21 7.18 -22.63
N ALA A 188 -84.60 7.66 -21.55
CA ALA A 188 -83.57 8.68 -21.58
C ALA A 188 -82.33 8.23 -20.82
N CYS A 189 -81.16 8.36 -21.44
CA CYS A 189 -79.88 8.10 -20.78
C CYS A 189 -78.80 9.09 -21.17
N PHE A 190 -77.80 9.20 -20.31
CA PHE A 190 -76.56 9.91 -20.58
C PHE A 190 -75.43 8.89 -20.67
N PHE A 191 -74.67 8.94 -21.74
CA PHE A 191 -73.47 8.12 -21.90
C PHE A 191 -72.26 9.04 -21.93
N GLY A 192 -71.23 8.66 -21.16
CA GLY A 192 -69.95 9.37 -21.12
C GLY A 192 -69.11 9.10 -22.37
N ALA A 193 -67.79 9.12 -22.24
CA ALA A 193 -66.84 9.03 -23.37
C ALA A 193 -66.83 7.69 -24.17
N GLY A 194 -67.74 6.75 -23.90
CA GLY A 194 -67.81 5.46 -24.60
C GLY A 194 -68.58 5.55 -25.92
N SER A 195 -67.96 5.13 -27.04
CA SER A 195 -68.61 5.18 -28.37
C SER A 195 -69.67 4.12 -28.60
N GLN A 196 -69.65 2.98 -27.91
CA GLN A 196 -70.61 1.88 -28.11
C GLN A 196 -71.58 1.74 -26.93
N GLN A 197 -72.87 1.79 -27.22
CA GLN A 197 -73.95 1.58 -26.25
C GLN A 197 -74.84 0.43 -26.70
N ASN A 198 -74.89 -0.63 -25.88
CA ASN A 198 -75.80 -1.74 -26.08
C ASN A 198 -77.02 -1.54 -25.19
N ILE A 199 -78.17 -1.26 -25.81
CA ILE A 199 -79.44 -1.07 -25.11
C ILE A 199 -80.32 -2.26 -25.44
N ALA A 200 -80.76 -2.98 -24.41
CA ALA A 200 -81.71 -4.07 -24.54
C ALA A 200 -82.98 -3.76 -23.74
N TRP A 201 -84.14 -4.13 -24.27
CA TRP A 201 -85.41 -4.00 -23.57
C TRP A 201 -86.34 -5.19 -23.85
N GLY A 202 -87.19 -5.52 -22.88
CA GLY A 202 -88.18 -6.59 -23.00
C GLY A 202 -89.19 -6.57 -21.85
N ALA A 203 -90.22 -7.42 -21.94
CA ALA A 203 -91.21 -7.56 -20.88
C ALA A 203 -90.56 -8.14 -19.61
N ALA A 204 -90.91 -7.60 -18.44
CA ALA A 204 -90.43 -8.10 -17.15
C ALA A 204 -90.77 -9.59 -16.98
N GLN A 205 -89.75 -10.44 -16.81
CA GLN A 205 -89.93 -11.87 -16.57
C GLN A 205 -90.01 -12.17 -15.07
N ALA A 206 -91.05 -12.88 -14.65
CA ALA A 206 -91.15 -13.42 -13.30
C ALA A 206 -90.05 -14.49 -13.09
N VAL A 207 -89.00 -14.14 -12.33
CA VAL A 207 -87.86 -15.02 -12.06
C VAL A 207 -88.27 -16.12 -11.07
N THR A 208 -88.22 -17.36 -11.53
CA THR A 208 -88.28 -18.55 -10.69
C THR A 208 -86.99 -18.61 -9.86
N GLN A 209 -87.09 -18.63 -8.53
CA GLN A 209 -85.94 -18.64 -7.61
C GLN A 209 -85.06 -19.89 -7.85
N MET A 210 -83.81 -19.69 -8.27
CA MET A 210 -82.78 -20.72 -8.22
C MET A 210 -82.04 -20.65 -6.88
N SER A 211 -81.67 -21.80 -6.31
CA SER A 211 -80.85 -21.88 -5.10
C SER A 211 -79.39 -21.49 -5.39
N PRO A 212 -78.71 -20.77 -4.48
CA PRO A 212 -77.31 -20.37 -4.65
C PRO A 212 -76.39 -21.60 -4.69
N LEU A 213 -75.35 -21.54 -5.53
CA LEU A 213 -74.30 -22.56 -5.60
C LEU A 213 -73.00 -21.95 -5.06
N VAL A 214 -72.56 -22.39 -3.88
CA VAL A 214 -71.35 -21.86 -3.21
C VAL A 214 -70.22 -22.87 -3.30
N LEU A 215 -69.06 -22.44 -3.79
CA LEU A 215 -67.80 -23.19 -3.76
C LEU A 215 -66.88 -22.53 -2.72
N ALA A 216 -66.39 -23.30 -1.76
CA ALA A 216 -65.54 -22.81 -0.69
C ALA A 216 -64.13 -23.40 -0.77
N GLN A 217 -63.13 -22.55 -0.59
CA GLN A 217 -61.74 -22.94 -0.40
C GLN A 217 -61.24 -22.36 0.93
N SER A 218 -60.61 -23.20 1.75
CA SER A 218 -60.07 -22.80 3.06
C SER A 218 -58.55 -22.92 3.09
N LYS A 219 -57.89 -21.94 3.70
CA LYS A 219 -56.48 -22.01 4.08
C LYS A 219 -56.38 -21.73 5.57
N LEU A 220 -55.98 -22.74 6.33
CA LEU A 220 -55.83 -22.68 7.78
C LEU A 220 -54.34 -22.58 8.13
N SER A 221 -54.00 -21.65 9.01
CA SER A 221 -52.69 -21.57 9.65
C SER A 221 -52.88 -21.75 11.15
N THR A 222 -52.51 -22.93 11.65
CA THR A 222 -52.69 -23.35 13.04
C THR A 222 -51.35 -23.34 13.77
N GLN A 223 -51.27 -22.62 14.87
CA GLN A 223 -50.11 -22.57 15.78
C GLN A 223 -50.49 -23.21 17.11
N ILE A 224 -49.74 -24.24 17.52
CA ILE A 224 -49.95 -24.97 18.77
C ILE A 224 -48.94 -24.46 19.81
N GLY A 225 -49.46 -23.91 20.90
CA GLY A 225 -48.67 -23.53 22.08
C GLY A 225 -48.95 -24.44 23.27
N THR A 226 -48.23 -24.20 24.36
CA THR A 226 -48.34 -24.98 25.62
C THR A 226 -49.73 -24.89 26.30
N GLY A 227 -50.49 -23.81 26.05
CA GLY A 227 -51.80 -23.57 26.68
C GLY A 227 -52.95 -23.27 25.72
N SER A 228 -52.69 -22.92 24.47
CA SER A 228 -53.72 -22.64 23.48
C SER A 228 -53.29 -22.98 22.05
N VAL A 229 -54.29 -23.08 21.18
CA VAL A 229 -54.15 -23.32 19.74
C VAL A 229 -54.78 -22.15 19.03
N ALA A 230 -53.93 -21.34 18.40
CA ALA A 230 -54.38 -20.20 17.61
C ALA A 230 -54.50 -20.61 16.14
N THR A 231 -55.66 -20.38 15.53
CA THR A 231 -55.91 -20.69 14.12
C THR A 231 -56.37 -19.44 13.37
N THR A 232 -55.66 -19.11 12.30
CA THR A 232 -56.15 -18.16 11.30
C THR A 232 -56.74 -18.92 10.12
N ALA A 233 -57.97 -18.62 9.74
CA ALA A 233 -58.65 -19.24 8.61
C ALA A 233 -58.96 -18.19 7.53
N ASP A 234 -58.33 -18.32 6.37
CA ASP A 234 -58.66 -17.55 5.18
C ASP A 234 -59.61 -18.39 4.31
N LEU A 235 -60.84 -17.90 4.14
CA LEU A 235 -61.92 -18.55 3.40
C LEU A 235 -62.19 -17.76 2.12
N ALA A 236 -62.02 -18.41 0.97
CA ALA A 236 -62.37 -17.88 -0.34
C ALA A 236 -63.62 -18.59 -0.85
N LEU A 237 -64.69 -17.84 -1.07
CA LEU A 237 -65.98 -18.32 -1.56
C LEU A 237 -66.19 -17.83 -3.00
N ARG A 238 -66.78 -18.70 -3.83
CA ARG A 238 -67.29 -18.36 -5.15
C ARG A 238 -68.78 -18.68 -5.21
N ILE A 239 -69.60 -17.65 -5.33
CA ILE A 239 -71.06 -17.70 -5.26
C ILE A 239 -71.63 -17.60 -6.67
N LEU A 240 -72.30 -18.66 -7.11
CA LEU A 240 -72.84 -18.83 -8.45
C LEU A 240 -74.37 -18.95 -8.40
N ARG A 241 -75.03 -18.65 -9.53
CA ARG A 241 -76.49 -18.71 -9.77
C ARG A 241 -77.32 -17.64 -9.05
N ALA A 242 -77.24 -17.59 -7.72
CA ALA A 242 -78.05 -16.67 -6.91
C ALA A 242 -77.21 -16.04 -5.79
N PRO A 243 -77.46 -14.76 -5.43
CA PRO A 243 -76.79 -14.12 -4.31
C PRO A 243 -77.17 -14.77 -2.97
N ILE A 244 -76.27 -14.70 -1.99
CA ILE A 244 -76.55 -15.11 -0.61
C ILE A 244 -76.73 -13.89 0.30
N SER A 245 -77.84 -13.86 1.05
CA SER A 245 -78.15 -12.77 2.00
C SER A 245 -77.60 -13.02 3.40
N GLU A 246 -77.19 -14.25 3.71
CA GLU A 246 -76.53 -14.64 4.95
C GLU A 246 -75.46 -15.69 4.64
N LEU A 247 -74.31 -15.60 5.31
CA LEU A 247 -73.25 -16.60 5.26
C LEU A 247 -73.16 -17.27 6.64
N LYS A 248 -73.28 -18.60 6.67
CA LYS A 248 -73.26 -19.39 7.91
C LYS A 248 -72.06 -20.33 7.91
N ILE A 249 -71.28 -20.29 8.99
CA ILE A 249 -70.10 -21.14 9.17
C ILE A 249 -70.27 -21.89 10.49
N ALA A 250 -70.21 -23.22 10.47
CA ALA A 250 -70.23 -24.03 11.68
C ALA A 250 -68.81 -24.26 12.18
N LEU A 251 -68.56 -23.96 13.46
CA LEU A 251 -67.27 -24.11 14.14
C LEU A 251 -67.41 -25.06 15.35
N PRO A 252 -66.34 -25.77 15.75
CA PRO A 252 -66.35 -26.58 16.96
C PRO A 252 -66.63 -25.75 18.23
N ALA A 253 -67.32 -26.32 19.23
CA ALA A 253 -67.73 -25.58 20.43
C ALA A 253 -66.58 -25.11 21.34
N ASP A 254 -65.43 -25.78 21.27
CA ASP A 254 -64.19 -25.47 21.99
C ASP A 254 -63.40 -24.29 21.40
N GLN A 255 -63.81 -23.79 20.22
CA GLN A 255 -63.19 -22.63 19.59
C GLN A 255 -63.89 -21.34 20.01
N GLU A 256 -63.09 -20.32 20.31
CA GLU A 256 -63.50 -18.94 20.50
C GLU A 256 -63.10 -18.10 19.27
N ILE A 257 -63.97 -17.16 18.88
CA ILE A 257 -63.76 -16.30 17.71
C ILE A 257 -63.21 -14.97 18.21
N LEU A 258 -61.93 -14.70 17.91
CA LEU A 258 -61.26 -13.46 18.27
C LEU A 258 -61.51 -12.33 17.26
N GLY A 259 -61.75 -12.69 15.99
CA GLY A 259 -61.94 -11.71 14.94
C GLY A 259 -62.57 -12.29 13.68
N VAL A 260 -63.42 -11.47 13.05
CA VAL A 260 -64.07 -11.74 11.76
C VAL A 260 -63.79 -10.56 10.84
N THR A 261 -63.16 -10.79 9.69
CA THR A 261 -62.80 -9.72 8.74
C THR A 261 -63.22 -10.11 7.33
N GLY A 262 -64.01 -9.26 6.67
CA GLY A 262 -64.46 -9.46 5.30
C GLY A 262 -65.06 -8.16 4.74
N ALA A 263 -65.09 -8.03 3.42
CA ALA A 263 -65.62 -6.82 2.78
C ALA A 263 -67.14 -6.70 3.01
N GLY A 264 -67.62 -5.49 3.34
CA GLY A 264 -69.06 -5.21 3.43
C GLY A 264 -69.83 -6.05 4.46
N ILE A 265 -69.22 -6.42 5.59
CA ILE A 265 -69.91 -7.05 6.71
C ILE A 265 -70.68 -5.98 7.48
N ARG A 266 -72.01 -6.10 7.53
CA ARG A 266 -72.85 -5.21 8.35
C ARG A 266 -72.83 -5.63 9.81
N GLU A 267 -72.99 -6.92 10.04
CA GLU A 267 -73.10 -7.52 11.37
C GLU A 267 -72.66 -8.99 11.30
N TRP A 268 -72.11 -9.50 12.38
CA TRP A 268 -71.95 -10.94 12.58
C TRP A 268 -72.38 -11.31 13.99
N LYS A 269 -72.91 -12.51 14.16
CA LYS A 269 -73.37 -13.04 15.44
C LYS A 269 -73.03 -14.52 15.56
N ILE A 270 -72.98 -15.02 16.79
CA ILE A 270 -72.78 -16.43 17.07
C ILE A 270 -74.09 -17.00 17.61
N ASP A 271 -74.70 -17.90 16.87
CA ASP A 271 -75.83 -18.65 17.37
C ASP A 271 -75.33 -19.75 18.34
N PRO A 272 -76.04 -20.02 19.45
CA PRO A 272 -75.60 -20.92 20.51
C PRO A 272 -75.35 -22.33 19.99
N ALA A 273 -74.45 -23.05 20.67
CA ALA A 273 -74.00 -24.36 20.21
C ALA A 273 -75.16 -25.38 20.17
N ALA A 274 -75.41 -25.95 19.00
CA ALA A 274 -76.33 -27.06 18.80
C ALA A 274 -75.51 -28.27 18.34
N ALA A 275 -75.73 -29.44 18.96
CA ALA A 275 -74.99 -30.67 18.66
C ALA A 275 -73.44 -30.52 18.67
N GLY A 276 -72.90 -29.70 19.58
CA GLY A 276 -71.44 -29.54 19.75
C GLY A 276 -70.74 -28.60 18.76
N ARG A 277 -71.49 -27.87 17.92
CA ARG A 277 -70.96 -26.84 17.02
C ARG A 277 -71.66 -25.50 17.24
N LYS A 278 -70.89 -24.40 17.21
CA LYS A 278 -71.40 -23.02 17.17
C LYS A 278 -71.60 -22.60 15.72
N THR A 279 -72.58 -21.76 15.44
CA THR A 279 -72.77 -21.22 14.08
C THR A 279 -72.44 -19.73 14.06
N LEU A 280 -71.40 -19.35 13.32
CA LEU A 280 -71.12 -17.96 12.99
C LEU A 280 -72.03 -17.55 11.83
N VAL A 281 -72.92 -16.59 12.07
CA VAL A 281 -73.81 -16.01 11.06
C VAL A 281 -73.30 -14.63 10.71
N ILE A 282 -72.96 -14.43 9.43
CA ILE A 282 -72.46 -13.17 8.88
C ILE A 282 -73.56 -12.56 7.99
N LEU A 283 -73.94 -11.33 8.32
CA LEU A 283 -74.92 -10.53 7.61
C LEU A 283 -74.19 -9.43 6.81
N PRO A 284 -74.08 -9.56 5.50
CA PRO A 284 -73.44 -8.56 4.64
C PRO A 284 -74.34 -7.34 4.40
N GLU A 285 -73.76 -6.18 4.11
CA GLU A 285 -74.50 -4.95 3.75
C GLU A 285 -75.29 -5.10 2.45
N LYS A 286 -74.76 -5.89 1.51
CA LYS A 286 -75.39 -6.25 0.24
C LYS A 286 -75.31 -7.78 0.06
N PRO A 287 -76.31 -8.42 -0.57
CA PRO A 287 -76.25 -9.85 -0.85
C PRO A 287 -74.97 -10.21 -1.62
N LEU A 288 -74.21 -11.19 -1.12
CA LEU A 288 -72.90 -11.57 -1.68
C LEU A 288 -73.09 -12.25 -3.03
N ARG A 289 -72.24 -11.90 -4.00
CA ARG A 289 -72.17 -12.45 -5.37
C ARG A 289 -70.71 -12.65 -5.76
N ASP A 290 -70.49 -13.49 -6.76
CA ASP A 290 -69.16 -13.74 -7.34
C ASP A 290 -68.16 -14.20 -6.25
N ASP A 291 -66.96 -13.62 -6.20
CA ASP A 291 -65.92 -14.02 -5.27
C ASP A 291 -66.00 -13.21 -3.96
N TYR A 292 -65.92 -13.90 -2.82
CA TYR A 292 -65.93 -13.31 -1.50
C TYR A 292 -64.84 -13.90 -0.61
N ALA A 293 -64.03 -13.04 0.01
CA ALA A 293 -62.98 -13.43 0.94
C ALA A 293 -63.35 -13.07 2.38
N LEU A 294 -63.17 -14.04 3.28
CA LEU A 294 -63.44 -13.91 4.70
C LEU A 294 -62.27 -14.47 5.49
N LYS A 295 -61.82 -13.73 6.51
CA LYS A 295 -60.77 -14.15 7.42
C LYS A 295 -61.32 -14.29 8.84
N LEU A 296 -61.01 -15.41 9.48
CA LEU A 296 -61.36 -15.70 10.87
C LEU A 296 -60.11 -15.88 11.72
N GLN A 297 -60.13 -15.36 12.94
CA GLN A 297 -59.14 -15.63 13.97
C GLN A 297 -59.82 -16.40 15.09
N LEU A 298 -59.29 -17.59 15.37
CA LEU A 298 -59.84 -18.54 16.32
C LEU A 298 -58.78 -18.89 17.36
N GLU A 299 -59.21 -19.14 18.59
CA GLU A 299 -58.37 -19.70 19.64
C GLU A 299 -59.13 -20.82 20.36
N GLY A 300 -58.44 -21.94 20.62
CA GLY A 300 -58.95 -23.06 21.40
C GLY A 300 -58.00 -23.42 22.53
N PRO A 301 -58.49 -23.90 23.68
CA PRO A 301 -57.64 -24.26 24.81
C PRO A 301 -56.89 -25.58 24.55
N VAL A 302 -55.64 -25.68 25.04
CA VAL A 302 -54.89 -26.94 25.12
C VAL A 302 -54.99 -27.47 26.55
N ALA A 303 -55.47 -28.69 26.71
CA ALA A 303 -55.51 -29.36 28.02
C ALA A 303 -54.08 -29.66 28.53
N LYS A 304 -53.94 -30.03 29.81
CA LYS A 304 -52.64 -30.39 30.41
C LYS A 304 -51.92 -31.46 29.57
N LEU A 305 -50.67 -31.20 29.18
CA LEU A 305 -49.86 -32.09 28.37
C LEU A 305 -49.50 -33.39 29.11
N PRO A 306 -49.45 -34.56 28.43
CA PRO A 306 -49.74 -34.75 27.00
C PRO A 306 -51.24 -34.65 26.70
N ALA A 307 -51.59 -34.03 25.56
CA ALA A 307 -52.96 -33.77 25.15
C ALA A 307 -53.21 -34.12 23.67
N VAL A 308 -54.47 -34.41 23.34
CA VAL A 308 -54.92 -34.53 21.95
C VAL A 308 -55.52 -33.18 21.54
N VAL A 309 -54.93 -32.56 20.52
CA VAL A 309 -55.33 -31.25 20.01
C VAL A 309 -56.01 -31.39 18.65
N ASN A 310 -57.13 -30.70 18.45
CA ASN A 310 -57.87 -30.68 17.20
C ASN A 310 -57.51 -29.43 16.39
N VAL A 311 -57.22 -29.60 15.10
CA VAL A 311 -57.25 -28.49 14.14
C VAL A 311 -58.72 -28.20 13.81
N PRO A 312 -59.19 -26.94 13.92
CA PRO A 312 -60.62 -26.65 13.91
C PRO A 312 -61.27 -26.91 12.55
N ASP A 313 -62.26 -27.81 12.53
CA ASP A 313 -63.07 -28.11 11.35
C ASP A 313 -64.07 -26.98 11.09
N LEU A 314 -63.86 -26.16 10.06
CA LEU A 314 -64.71 -25.02 9.71
C LEU A 314 -65.60 -25.37 8.53
N GLU A 315 -66.89 -25.58 8.77
CA GLU A 315 -67.84 -25.99 7.73
C GLU A 315 -68.62 -24.77 7.21
N VAL A 316 -68.55 -24.51 5.90
CA VAL A 316 -69.37 -23.47 5.26
C VAL A 316 -70.74 -24.05 4.91
N ILE A 317 -71.78 -23.68 5.68
CA ILE A 317 -73.12 -24.24 5.53
C ILE A 317 -73.71 -23.81 4.18
N GLY A 318 -74.13 -24.78 3.37
CA GLY A 318 -74.69 -24.55 2.04
C GLY A 318 -73.65 -24.52 0.91
N ALA A 319 -72.36 -24.77 1.19
CA ALA A 319 -71.36 -24.98 0.16
C ALA A 319 -71.54 -26.33 -0.55
N ALA A 320 -71.60 -26.32 -1.87
CA ALA A 320 -71.70 -27.54 -2.68
C ALA A 320 -70.35 -28.26 -2.79
N GLN A 321 -69.24 -27.53 -2.71
CA GLN A 321 -67.90 -28.09 -2.57
C GLN A 321 -67.10 -27.25 -1.59
N ALA A 322 -66.39 -27.92 -0.69
CA ALA A 322 -65.48 -27.29 0.25
C ALA A 322 -64.20 -28.11 0.37
N HIS A 323 -63.06 -27.51 0.05
CA HIS A 323 -61.73 -28.12 0.18
C HIS A 323 -60.73 -27.09 0.68
N GLY A 324 -59.50 -27.51 0.98
CA GLY A 324 -58.52 -26.56 1.51
C GLY A 324 -57.19 -27.15 1.88
N GLU A 325 -56.45 -26.38 2.66
CA GLU A 325 -55.13 -26.72 3.20
C GLU A 325 -55.02 -26.20 4.63
N ALA A 326 -54.41 -26.99 5.50
CA ALA A 326 -54.07 -26.62 6.87
C ALA A 326 -52.56 -26.73 7.06
N VAL A 327 -51.90 -25.61 7.35
CA VAL A 327 -50.52 -25.56 7.79
C VAL A 327 -50.52 -25.59 9.31
N VAL A 328 -49.82 -26.56 9.89
CA VAL A 328 -49.77 -26.77 11.34
C VAL A 328 -48.34 -26.61 11.82
N ASN A 329 -48.15 -25.69 12.76
CA ASN A 329 -46.88 -25.39 13.41
C ASN A 329 -47.03 -25.56 14.93
N ALA A 330 -45.92 -25.83 15.62
CA ALA A 330 -45.89 -25.98 17.07
C ALA A 330 -44.73 -25.19 17.67
N GLU A 331 -44.85 -24.78 18.93
CA GLU A 331 -43.72 -24.25 19.69
C GLU A 331 -42.60 -25.31 19.82
N SER A 332 -41.35 -24.88 19.83
CA SER A 332 -40.17 -25.79 19.84
C SER A 332 -40.08 -26.69 21.09
N GLN A 333 -40.81 -26.32 22.14
CA GLN A 333 -40.90 -27.04 23.41
C GLN A 333 -41.92 -28.18 23.36
N LEU A 334 -42.64 -28.34 22.25
CA LEU A 334 -43.63 -29.39 22.06
C LEU A 334 -43.13 -30.44 21.06
N ASP A 335 -43.53 -31.68 21.31
CA ASP A 335 -43.45 -32.77 20.36
C ASP A 335 -44.86 -33.06 19.86
N VAL A 336 -45.09 -32.86 18.56
CA VAL A 336 -46.42 -32.93 17.97
C VAL A 336 -46.43 -33.91 16.82
N THR A 337 -47.31 -34.92 16.92
CA THR A 337 -47.44 -35.96 15.91
C THR A 337 -48.90 -36.08 15.44
N PRO A 338 -49.15 -36.25 14.13
CA PRO A 338 -50.52 -36.45 13.64
C PRO A 338 -51.08 -37.79 14.13
N LYS A 339 -52.27 -37.77 14.76
CA LYS A 339 -52.95 -38.95 15.30
C LYS A 339 -54.04 -39.47 14.38
N THR A 340 -54.99 -38.62 14.02
CA THR A 340 -56.16 -38.99 13.19
C THR A 340 -56.28 -38.05 12.00
N LEU A 341 -56.39 -38.63 10.80
CA LEU A 341 -56.55 -37.92 9.52
C LEU A 341 -57.78 -38.48 8.78
N THR A 342 -58.93 -37.80 8.90
CA THR A 342 -60.17 -38.15 8.18
C THR A 342 -60.51 -37.06 7.19
N SER A 343 -60.69 -37.41 5.91
CA SER A 343 -60.86 -36.45 4.80
C SER A 343 -59.71 -35.43 4.70
N THR A 344 -58.56 -35.75 5.28
CA THR A 344 -57.32 -34.96 5.23
C THR A 344 -56.16 -35.85 4.82
N ALA A 345 -55.18 -35.28 4.12
CA ALA A 345 -53.96 -35.98 3.71
C ALA A 345 -52.74 -35.09 3.94
N ARG A 346 -51.70 -35.63 4.57
CA ARG A 346 -50.44 -34.90 4.77
C ARG A 346 -49.73 -34.75 3.43
N THR A 347 -49.47 -33.52 2.99
CA THR A 347 -48.77 -33.21 1.73
C THR A 347 -47.28 -33.00 1.95
N GLN A 348 -46.89 -32.40 3.08
CA GLN A 348 -45.49 -32.18 3.44
C GLN A 348 -45.28 -32.43 4.95
N ALA A 349 -44.18 -33.11 5.29
CA ALA A 349 -43.72 -33.18 6.67
C ALA A 349 -43.03 -31.86 7.04
N GLY A 350 -43.32 -31.32 8.23
CA GLY A 350 -42.63 -30.12 8.72
C GLY A 350 -41.24 -30.45 9.29
N GLY A 351 -40.36 -29.44 9.32
CA GLY A 351 -39.03 -29.53 9.94
C GLY A 351 -39.10 -29.41 11.48
N ASN A 352 -37.98 -29.04 12.13
CA ASN A 352 -37.82 -29.04 13.61
C ASN A 352 -38.89 -28.28 14.43
N ALA A 353 -39.70 -27.40 13.83
CA ALA A 353 -40.79 -26.65 14.48
C ALA A 353 -42.15 -26.77 13.75
N GLY A 354 -42.21 -27.46 12.61
CA GLY A 354 -43.43 -27.62 11.82
C GLY A 354 -43.99 -29.03 11.98
N VAL A 355 -45.29 -29.15 12.26
CA VAL A 355 -45.96 -30.46 12.21
C VAL A 355 -46.15 -30.87 10.75
N GLY A 356 -46.45 -29.91 9.88
CA GLY A 356 -46.49 -30.07 8.43
C GLY A 356 -47.73 -29.46 7.80
N THR A 357 -47.90 -29.75 6.52
CA THR A 357 -49.01 -29.25 5.71
C THR A 357 -49.96 -30.38 5.36
N PHE A 358 -51.26 -30.12 5.51
CA PHE A 358 -52.34 -31.09 5.33
C PHE A 358 -53.35 -30.56 4.32
N ARG A 359 -53.60 -31.32 3.27
CA ARG A 359 -54.68 -31.03 2.32
C ARG A 359 -56.01 -31.51 2.89
N ILE A 360 -57.00 -30.63 2.95
CA ILE A 360 -58.39 -30.93 3.29
C ILE A 360 -59.10 -31.30 1.99
N LEU A 361 -59.51 -32.56 1.87
CA LEU A 361 -60.09 -33.13 0.65
C LEU A 361 -61.57 -32.80 0.51
N ARG A 362 -62.31 -32.81 1.63
CA ARG A 362 -63.74 -32.47 1.72
C ARG A 362 -64.11 -32.13 3.17
N GLN A 363 -65.20 -31.38 3.36
CA GLN A 363 -65.83 -31.15 4.66
C GLN A 363 -67.03 -32.09 4.88
N PRO A 364 -67.34 -32.48 6.13
CA PRO A 364 -66.55 -32.24 7.35
C PRO A 364 -65.25 -33.07 7.36
N TYR A 365 -64.24 -32.60 8.09
CA TYR A 365 -62.95 -33.28 8.22
C TYR A 365 -62.52 -33.43 9.68
N GLN A 366 -61.58 -34.35 9.94
CA GLN A 366 -61.00 -34.52 11.26
C GLN A 366 -59.47 -34.57 11.16
N LEU A 367 -58.79 -33.65 11.84
CA LEU A 367 -57.34 -33.58 11.95
C LEU A 367 -56.97 -33.41 13.43
N THR A 368 -56.47 -34.47 14.04
CA THR A 368 -56.09 -34.49 15.47
C THR A 368 -54.60 -34.78 15.63
N LEU A 369 -53.99 -34.20 16.65
CA LEU A 369 -52.56 -34.21 16.90
C LEU A 369 -52.29 -34.65 18.35
N ASP A 370 -51.39 -35.60 18.54
CA ASP A 370 -50.84 -35.93 19.86
C ASP A 370 -49.73 -34.93 20.19
N VAL A 371 -49.89 -34.17 21.28
CA VAL A 371 -48.98 -33.11 21.73
C VAL A 371 -48.39 -33.49 23.09
N ALA A 372 -47.06 -33.51 23.19
CA ALA A 372 -46.31 -33.78 24.42
C ALA A 372 -45.17 -32.76 24.62
N GLU A 373 -44.53 -32.73 25.80
CA GLU A 373 -43.33 -31.92 26.02
C GLU A 373 -42.13 -32.51 25.26
N ALA A 374 -41.36 -31.66 24.58
CA ALA A 374 -40.17 -32.07 23.86
C ALA A 374 -39.01 -32.37 24.82
N LYS A 375 -38.22 -33.39 24.49
CA LYS A 375 -36.94 -33.65 25.17
C LYS A 375 -35.85 -32.71 24.64
N SER A 376 -34.96 -32.27 25.52
CA SER A 376 -33.75 -31.52 25.12
C SER A 376 -32.86 -32.38 24.23
N GLN A 377 -32.40 -31.83 23.11
CA GLN A 377 -31.38 -32.45 22.27
C GLN A 377 -30.08 -31.70 22.51
N VAL A 378 -29.09 -32.38 23.08
CA VAL A 378 -27.81 -31.77 23.46
C VAL A 378 -26.72 -32.47 22.68
N GLU A 379 -25.97 -31.73 21.87
CA GLU A 379 -24.76 -32.24 21.23
C GLU A 379 -23.54 -31.57 21.86
N VAL A 380 -22.43 -32.32 21.97
CA VAL A 380 -21.19 -31.80 22.56
C VAL A 380 -20.02 -32.06 21.65
N ASN A 381 -19.27 -31.01 21.32
CA ASN A 381 -17.97 -31.12 20.69
C ASN A 381 -16.90 -30.76 21.71
N SER A 382 -15.94 -31.65 21.95
CA SER A 382 -14.92 -31.45 22.97
C SER A 382 -13.50 -31.47 22.41
N LEU A 383 -12.65 -30.59 22.93
CA LEU A 383 -11.23 -30.54 22.64
C LEU A 383 -10.45 -30.66 23.95
N THR A 384 -9.77 -31.78 24.11
CA THR A 384 -9.00 -32.11 25.31
C THR A 384 -7.51 -32.00 25.01
N ARG A 385 -6.77 -31.23 25.80
CA ARG A 385 -5.31 -31.15 25.76
C ARG A 385 -4.73 -31.68 27.05
N VAL A 386 -3.85 -32.64 26.92
CA VAL A 386 -3.21 -33.37 28.01
C VAL A 386 -1.71 -33.10 27.98
N ASN A 387 -1.12 -32.67 29.09
CA ASN A 387 0.32 -32.54 29.24
C ASN A 387 0.78 -33.60 30.26
N VAL A 388 1.60 -34.54 29.79
CA VAL A 388 2.07 -35.70 30.56
C VAL A 388 3.52 -35.47 30.98
N LYS A 389 3.73 -35.11 32.25
CA LYS A 389 5.05 -35.03 32.89
C LYS A 389 5.37 -36.32 33.65
N ARG A 390 6.55 -36.39 34.28
CA ARG A 390 7.03 -37.61 34.96
C ARG A 390 6.20 -37.96 36.20
N ASP A 391 5.85 -36.96 36.98
CA ASP A 391 5.17 -37.07 38.30
C ASP A 391 3.71 -36.59 38.27
N VAL A 392 3.33 -35.82 37.25
CA VAL A 392 1.99 -35.25 37.10
C VAL A 392 1.54 -35.26 35.64
N ALA A 393 0.26 -35.50 35.39
CA ALA A 393 -0.40 -35.12 34.16
C ALA A 393 -1.46 -34.04 34.43
N THR A 394 -1.49 -33.03 33.58
CA THR A 394 -2.49 -31.95 33.63
C THR A 394 -3.33 -31.97 32.37
N LEU A 395 -4.61 -31.69 32.50
CA LEU A 395 -5.56 -31.71 31.41
C LEU A 395 -6.39 -30.44 31.40
N THR A 396 -6.65 -29.96 30.19
CA THR A 396 -7.62 -28.90 29.91
C THR A 396 -8.60 -29.43 28.87
N ALA A 397 -9.89 -29.36 29.16
CA ALA A 397 -10.96 -29.78 28.26
C ALA A 397 -11.87 -28.60 27.96
N GLU A 398 -12.04 -28.34 26.68
CA GLU A 398 -13.00 -27.39 26.15
C GLU A 398 -14.22 -28.16 25.66
N LEU A 399 -15.40 -27.89 26.22
CA LEU A 399 -16.65 -28.55 25.90
C LEU A 399 -17.63 -27.52 25.31
N ASN A 400 -17.94 -27.67 24.03
CA ASN A 400 -18.90 -26.83 23.32
C ASN A 400 -20.24 -27.56 23.25
N TYR A 401 -21.21 -27.12 24.06
CA TYR A 401 -22.57 -27.64 24.12
C TYR A 401 -23.46 -26.94 23.11
N GLN A 402 -24.26 -27.70 22.38
CA GLN A 402 -25.29 -27.20 21.46
C GLN A 402 -26.65 -27.74 21.90
N VAL A 403 -27.45 -26.89 22.55
CA VAL A 403 -28.74 -27.29 23.13
C VAL A 403 -29.89 -26.86 22.22
N ARG A 404 -30.63 -27.83 21.69
CA ARG A 404 -31.77 -27.63 20.77
C ARG A 404 -33.08 -28.10 21.38
N ARG A 405 -34.19 -27.59 20.84
CA ARG A 405 -35.60 -27.80 21.25
C ARG A 405 -35.97 -27.20 22.61
N VAL A 406 -35.37 -27.71 23.69
CA VAL A 406 -35.65 -27.32 25.08
C VAL A 406 -34.33 -27.05 25.81
N GLY A 407 -34.25 -25.88 26.46
CA GLY A 407 -33.07 -25.48 27.22
C GLY A 407 -32.89 -26.30 28.50
N ILE A 408 -31.64 -26.46 28.94
CA ILE A 408 -31.27 -27.23 30.13
C ILE A 408 -30.90 -26.30 31.28
N PHE A 409 -31.07 -26.77 32.52
CA PHE A 409 -30.64 -26.07 33.74
C PHE A 409 -29.29 -26.55 34.25
N GLU A 410 -28.89 -27.77 33.90
CA GLU A 410 -27.64 -28.38 34.29
C GLU A 410 -27.07 -29.26 33.17
N ALA A 411 -25.74 -29.34 33.11
CA ALA A 411 -25.01 -30.30 32.30
C ALA A 411 -24.23 -31.24 33.22
N ARG A 412 -24.24 -32.54 32.93
CA ARG A 412 -23.55 -33.57 33.72
C ARG A 412 -22.46 -34.22 32.89
N LEU A 413 -21.29 -34.40 33.47
CA LEU A 413 -20.10 -34.93 32.79
C LEU A 413 -19.35 -35.90 33.70
N THR A 414 -19.14 -37.13 33.22
CA THR A 414 -18.29 -38.10 33.92
C THR A 414 -16.82 -37.80 33.56
N PRO A 415 -15.96 -37.43 34.53
CA PRO A 415 -14.54 -37.22 34.29
C PRO A 415 -13.82 -38.58 34.12
N PRO A 416 -12.67 -38.62 33.42
CA PRO A 416 -11.91 -39.84 33.24
C PRO A 416 -11.40 -40.41 34.58
N ALA A 417 -11.32 -41.73 34.69
CA ALA A 417 -10.87 -42.39 35.91
C ALA A 417 -9.46 -41.95 36.32
N GLY A 418 -9.27 -41.68 37.62
CA GLY A 418 -7.97 -41.24 38.18
C GLY A 418 -7.64 -39.76 38.00
N TRP A 419 -8.52 -38.98 37.36
CA TRP A 419 -8.38 -37.53 37.24
C TRP A 419 -9.17 -36.81 38.32
N THR A 420 -8.55 -35.80 38.93
CA THR A 420 -9.22 -34.89 39.86
C THR A 420 -9.50 -33.57 39.15
N VAL A 421 -10.77 -33.20 39.01
CA VAL A 421 -11.18 -31.92 38.43
C VAL A 421 -10.83 -30.80 39.40
N THR A 422 -10.08 -29.81 38.94
CA THR A 422 -9.59 -28.70 39.76
C THR A 422 -10.42 -27.44 39.60
N ASP A 423 -10.94 -27.18 38.40
CA ASP A 423 -11.71 -25.97 38.13
C ASP A 423 -12.59 -26.16 36.89
N VAL A 424 -13.74 -25.47 36.88
CA VAL A 424 -14.68 -25.42 35.75
C VAL A 424 -15.09 -23.97 35.54
N LYS A 425 -14.88 -23.43 34.34
CA LYS A 425 -15.18 -22.05 33.96
C LYS A 425 -16.10 -22.00 32.74
N GLY A 426 -16.92 -20.95 32.66
CA GLY A 426 -17.85 -20.73 31.55
C GLY A 426 -19.04 -19.88 31.99
N PRO A 427 -20.12 -19.81 31.19
CA PRO A 427 -21.37 -19.16 31.58
C PRO A 427 -22.16 -20.05 32.55
N ILE A 428 -21.55 -20.36 33.70
CA ILE A 428 -22.07 -21.28 34.73
C ILE A 428 -22.38 -20.48 36.01
N GLU A 429 -23.34 -20.95 36.78
CA GLU A 429 -23.65 -20.40 38.11
C GLU A 429 -22.75 -21.05 39.17
N SER A 430 -22.68 -22.37 39.16
CA SER A 430 -21.86 -23.16 40.06
C SER A 430 -21.57 -24.53 39.46
N TRP A 431 -20.59 -25.24 40.02
CA TRP A 431 -20.35 -26.65 39.73
C TRP A 431 -20.05 -27.41 41.02
N ASN A 432 -20.44 -28.68 41.05
CA ASN A 432 -20.19 -29.59 42.17
C ASN A 432 -19.90 -31.00 41.65
N LEU A 433 -19.28 -31.82 42.50
CA LEU A 433 -19.12 -33.26 42.26
C LEU A 433 -20.27 -33.99 42.96
N GLU A 434 -21.10 -34.68 42.18
CA GLU A 434 -22.16 -35.57 42.69
C GLU A 434 -21.78 -37.02 42.38
N GLY A 435 -21.24 -37.73 43.38
CA GLY A 435 -20.66 -39.06 43.16
C GLY A 435 -19.40 -38.96 42.29
N ALA A 436 -19.42 -39.59 41.11
CA ALA A 436 -18.33 -39.52 40.14
C ALA A 436 -18.53 -38.38 39.13
N ASP A 437 -19.71 -37.75 39.05
CA ASP A 437 -20.06 -36.84 37.97
C ASP A 437 -19.82 -35.38 38.36
N VAL A 438 -19.32 -34.61 37.39
CA VAL A 438 -19.27 -33.14 37.46
C VAL A 438 -20.63 -32.62 37.03
N VAL A 439 -21.33 -31.97 37.95
CA VAL A 439 -22.62 -31.32 37.70
C VAL A 439 -22.39 -29.82 37.57
N ILE A 440 -22.74 -29.28 36.41
CA ILE A 440 -22.53 -27.88 36.03
C ILE A 440 -23.90 -27.21 36.00
N LYS A 441 -24.18 -26.32 36.95
CA LYS A 441 -25.44 -25.57 37.03
C LYS A 441 -25.35 -24.30 36.20
N LEU A 442 -26.38 -24.07 35.39
CA LEU A 442 -26.50 -22.90 34.53
C LEU A 442 -27.39 -21.84 35.21
N PRO A 443 -27.08 -20.54 35.06
CA PRO A 443 -27.78 -19.47 35.79
C PRO A 443 -29.26 -19.31 35.41
N LYS A 444 -29.66 -19.89 34.29
CA LYS A 444 -31.04 -19.94 33.80
C LYS A 444 -31.18 -21.12 32.84
N GLN A 445 -32.42 -21.44 32.48
CA GLN A 445 -32.69 -22.39 31.40
C GLN A 445 -32.00 -21.91 30.11
N THR A 446 -31.01 -22.65 29.64
CA THR A 446 -30.11 -22.23 28.56
C THR A 446 -30.33 -23.10 27.33
N ALA A 447 -30.62 -22.46 26.20
CA ALA A 447 -30.70 -23.07 24.88
C ALA A 447 -29.70 -22.39 23.94
N GLY A 448 -29.38 -23.04 22.81
CA GLY A 448 -28.32 -22.62 21.90
C GLY A 448 -26.94 -23.08 22.33
N ASP A 449 -25.91 -22.40 21.81
CA ASP A 449 -24.53 -22.82 21.98
C ASP A 449 -23.89 -22.16 23.20
N PHE A 450 -23.22 -22.96 24.05
CA PHE A 450 -22.41 -22.44 25.15
C PHE A 450 -21.18 -23.30 25.40
N LYS A 451 -20.16 -22.68 26.02
CA LYS A 451 -18.82 -23.26 26.16
C LYS A 451 -18.42 -23.39 27.61
N VAL A 452 -17.95 -24.58 28.00
CA VAL A 452 -17.41 -24.88 29.33
C VAL A 452 -15.97 -25.32 29.21
N ASN A 453 -15.09 -24.71 30.00
CA ASN A 453 -13.68 -25.09 30.11
C ASN A 453 -13.45 -25.78 31.45
N LEU A 454 -12.91 -26.99 31.42
CA LEU A 454 -12.60 -27.80 32.59
C LEU A 454 -11.09 -28.01 32.69
N THR A 455 -10.56 -27.95 33.91
CA THR A 455 -9.17 -28.30 34.20
C THR A 455 -9.13 -29.46 35.18
N ALA A 456 -8.21 -30.39 34.97
CA ALA A 456 -8.02 -31.55 35.84
C ALA A 456 -6.55 -31.93 35.96
N ARG A 457 -6.23 -32.66 37.04
CA ARG A 457 -4.89 -33.15 37.33
C ARG A 457 -4.92 -34.62 37.74
N GLN A 458 -3.92 -35.37 37.33
CA GLN A 458 -3.64 -36.73 37.76
C GLN A 458 -2.20 -36.83 38.27
N THR A 459 -2.01 -37.40 39.46
CA THR A 459 -0.67 -37.67 40.02
C THR A 459 -0.18 -39.02 39.52
N ARG A 460 1.09 -39.12 39.13
CA ARG A 460 1.72 -40.33 38.58
C ARG A 460 2.76 -40.85 39.58
N LYS A 461 2.70 -42.14 39.91
CA LYS A 461 3.65 -42.78 40.85
C LYS A 461 4.95 -43.18 40.16
N VAL A 462 4.86 -43.76 38.97
CA VAL A 462 6.01 -44.16 38.16
C VAL A 462 5.88 -43.55 36.77
N ALA A 463 6.92 -42.86 36.30
CA ALA A 463 6.88 -42.10 35.05
C ALA A 463 6.72 -42.99 33.79
N THR A 464 7.06 -44.28 33.90
CA THR A 464 7.01 -45.28 32.82
C THR A 464 5.77 -46.17 32.87
N ASP A 465 4.86 -45.96 33.83
CA ASP A 465 3.58 -46.66 33.82
C ASP A 465 2.79 -46.30 32.55
N ASP A 466 2.01 -47.26 32.06
CA ASP A 466 1.11 -47.04 30.93
C ASP A 466 0.19 -45.84 31.21
N PHE A 467 0.13 -44.91 30.26
CA PHE A 467 -0.71 -43.74 30.33
C PHE A 467 -2.02 -43.98 29.60
N ILE A 468 -3.13 -43.98 30.35
CA ILE A 468 -4.48 -44.14 29.79
C ILE A 468 -4.98 -42.77 29.33
N MET A 469 -5.34 -42.68 28.06
CA MET A 469 -5.86 -41.46 27.45
C MET A 469 -7.22 -41.09 28.07
N PRO A 470 -7.43 -39.81 28.42
CA PRO A 470 -8.64 -39.38 29.09
C PRO A 470 -9.85 -39.41 28.15
N VAL A 471 -10.93 -40.02 28.61
CA VAL A 471 -12.25 -40.03 27.94
C VAL A 471 -13.24 -39.32 28.85
N PHE A 472 -13.91 -38.31 28.30
CA PHE A 472 -15.02 -37.63 28.93
C PHE A 472 -16.31 -38.23 28.46
N THR A 473 -17.26 -38.43 29.37
CA THR A 473 -18.59 -38.96 29.01
C THR A 473 -19.66 -37.99 29.47
N PRO A 474 -20.05 -37.01 28.63
CA PRO A 474 -21.15 -36.12 28.94
C PRO A 474 -22.46 -36.91 28.94
N GLN A 475 -23.30 -36.66 29.94
CA GLN A 475 -24.57 -37.37 30.13
C GLN A 475 -25.74 -36.59 29.53
N ASN A 476 -26.82 -37.30 29.18
CA ASN A 476 -28.01 -36.74 28.53
C ASN A 476 -27.71 -36.00 27.22
N VAL A 477 -26.66 -36.45 26.51
CA VAL A 477 -26.21 -35.92 25.23
C VAL A 477 -26.61 -36.89 24.12
N THR A 478 -27.11 -36.37 23.00
CA THR A 478 -27.50 -37.15 21.82
C THR A 478 -26.32 -37.54 20.95
N ARG A 479 -25.24 -36.74 20.97
CA ARG A 479 -23.99 -37.00 20.25
C ARG A 479 -22.82 -36.28 20.91
N HIS A 480 -21.71 -36.98 21.09
CA HIS A 480 -20.46 -36.40 21.55
C HIS A 480 -19.31 -36.72 20.58
N GLU A 481 -18.67 -35.67 20.06
CA GLU A 481 -17.43 -35.81 19.30
C GLU A 481 -16.27 -35.19 20.06
N ALA A 482 -15.14 -35.88 20.11
CA ALA A 482 -13.99 -35.45 20.90
C ALA A 482 -12.69 -35.52 20.10
N LEU A 483 -11.89 -34.47 20.22
CA LEU A 483 -10.49 -34.42 19.83
C LEU A 483 -9.63 -34.40 21.09
N VAL A 484 -8.58 -35.21 21.12
CA VAL A 484 -7.66 -35.31 22.25
C VAL A 484 -6.23 -35.16 21.75
N GLY A 485 -5.52 -34.14 22.21
CA GLY A 485 -4.08 -34.02 22.07
C GLY A 485 -3.35 -34.39 23.36
N ALA A 486 -2.29 -35.16 23.24
CA ALA A 486 -1.35 -35.44 24.32
C ALA A 486 0.03 -34.91 23.96
N THR A 487 0.55 -34.01 24.80
CA THR A 487 1.95 -33.58 24.81
C THR A 487 2.67 -34.35 25.89
N ILE A 488 3.69 -35.11 25.51
CA ILE A 488 4.42 -36.03 26.39
C ILE A 488 5.82 -35.48 26.59
N HIS A 489 6.22 -35.39 27.86
CA HIS A 489 7.52 -34.84 28.26
C HIS A 489 8.68 -35.55 27.53
N SER A 490 9.67 -34.79 27.08
CA SER A 490 10.78 -35.24 26.23
C SER A 490 11.60 -36.41 26.79
N SER A 491 11.61 -36.58 28.12
CA SER A 491 12.27 -37.71 28.78
C SER A 491 11.57 -39.06 28.58
N LEU A 492 10.34 -39.05 28.04
CA LEU A 492 9.49 -40.22 27.87
C LEU A 492 9.22 -40.44 26.39
N GLU A 493 9.36 -41.68 25.95
CA GLU A 493 9.01 -42.14 24.62
C GLU A 493 7.67 -42.87 24.66
N PRO A 494 6.62 -42.31 24.03
CA PRO A 494 5.35 -42.99 23.94
C PRO A 494 5.33 -44.01 22.81
N ASN A 495 4.83 -45.20 23.11
CA ASN A 495 4.46 -46.21 22.13
C ASN A 495 3.02 -46.63 22.37
N THR A 496 2.20 -46.63 21.32
CA THR A 496 0.81 -47.08 21.41
C THR A 496 0.77 -48.55 21.80
N LYS A 497 0.24 -48.86 22.98
CA LYS A 497 0.05 -50.24 23.45
C LYS A 497 -1.30 -50.78 22.98
N GLU A 498 -2.34 -49.97 23.12
CA GLU A 498 -3.69 -50.29 22.68
C GLU A 498 -4.40 -48.99 22.23
N LEU A 499 -5.13 -49.03 21.12
CA LEU A 499 -5.83 -47.84 20.60
C LEU A 499 -7.26 -47.70 21.13
N GLY A 500 -7.87 -48.78 21.64
CA GLY A 500 -9.28 -48.76 22.05
C GLY A 500 -10.19 -48.38 20.88
N ASP A 501 -11.15 -47.48 21.13
CA ASP A 501 -12.06 -46.94 20.11
C ASP A 501 -11.57 -45.59 19.52
N PHE A 502 -10.33 -45.21 19.81
CA PHE A 502 -9.74 -43.97 19.31
C PHE A 502 -9.30 -44.15 17.86
N GLN A 503 -9.31 -43.06 17.10
CA GLN A 503 -8.66 -43.00 15.80
C GLN A 503 -7.56 -41.96 15.85
N GLN A 504 -6.39 -42.28 15.28
CA GLN A 504 -5.29 -41.33 15.20
C GLN A 504 -5.64 -40.20 14.23
N GLU A 505 -5.23 -38.98 14.59
CA GLU A 505 -5.41 -37.76 13.81
C GLU A 505 -4.08 -37.03 13.64
N ASP A 506 -4.06 -36.08 12.71
CA ASP A 506 -2.93 -35.16 12.57
C ASP A 506 -2.84 -34.24 13.79
N VAL A 507 -1.62 -34.00 14.29
CA VAL A 507 -1.37 -33.11 15.44
C VAL A 507 -1.90 -31.71 15.20
N SER A 508 -1.90 -31.24 13.95
CA SER A 508 -2.48 -29.95 13.55
C SER A 508 -3.98 -29.83 13.85
N ALA A 509 -4.73 -30.93 13.91
CA ALA A 509 -6.18 -30.93 14.16
C ALA A 509 -6.56 -30.47 15.58
N VAL A 510 -5.64 -30.59 16.55
CA VAL A 510 -5.88 -30.19 17.97
C VAL A 510 -5.52 -28.72 18.21
N GLY A 511 -4.87 -28.07 17.24
CA GLY A 511 -4.39 -26.69 17.32
C GLY A 511 -3.23 -26.55 18.32
N SER A 512 -2.08 -26.09 17.83
CA SER A 512 -0.89 -25.84 18.64
C SER A 512 -1.16 -24.72 19.67
N GLY A 513 -1.30 -25.10 20.95
CA GLY A 513 -1.28 -24.14 22.04
C GLY A 513 0.07 -23.41 22.06
N GLN A 514 0.07 -22.12 22.38
CA GLN A 514 1.21 -21.18 22.26
C GLN A 514 2.47 -21.49 23.10
N GLN A 515 2.62 -22.67 23.69
CA GLN A 515 3.83 -23.07 24.42
C GLN A 515 4.23 -24.49 24.03
N GLN A 516 4.87 -24.61 22.86
CA GLN A 516 5.62 -25.81 22.51
C GLN A 516 6.84 -25.92 23.44
N GLU A 517 6.81 -26.89 24.36
CA GLU A 517 8.04 -27.35 25.02
C GLU A 517 8.91 -28.00 23.93
N ALA A 518 10.08 -27.42 23.67
CA ALA A 518 11.03 -27.94 22.70
C ALA A 518 11.32 -29.42 22.99
N ASN A 519 11.21 -30.28 21.96
CA ASN A 519 11.45 -31.72 22.02
C ASN A 519 10.39 -32.59 22.75
N SER A 520 9.18 -32.09 22.99
CA SER A 520 8.06 -32.92 23.46
C SER A 520 7.44 -33.76 22.33
N THR A 521 6.90 -34.94 22.65
CA THR A 521 6.19 -35.78 21.65
C THR A 521 4.70 -35.46 21.69
N GLU A 522 4.12 -35.07 20.56
CA GLU A 522 2.71 -34.74 20.44
C GLU A 522 1.96 -35.86 19.70
N LEU A 523 0.81 -36.25 20.25
CA LEU A 523 -0.10 -37.22 19.66
C LEU A 523 -1.50 -36.62 19.60
N ALA A 524 -2.23 -36.88 18.52
CA ALA A 524 -3.61 -36.46 18.36
C ALA A 524 -4.52 -37.66 18.05
N PHE A 525 -5.69 -37.63 18.67
CA PHE A 525 -6.71 -38.67 18.52
C PHE A 525 -8.09 -38.05 18.44
N ARG A 526 -9.02 -38.80 17.86
CA ARG A 526 -10.46 -38.54 17.90
C ARG A 526 -11.21 -39.74 18.47
N TYR A 527 -12.30 -39.48 19.18
CA TYR A 527 -13.26 -40.50 19.58
C TYR A 527 -14.69 -39.95 19.53
N ARG A 528 -15.67 -40.85 19.62
CA ARG A 528 -17.11 -40.52 19.67
C ARG A 528 -17.77 -41.20 20.86
N ASP A 529 -18.69 -40.48 21.48
CA ASP A 529 -19.52 -40.94 22.60
C ASP A 529 -18.70 -41.61 23.72
N ALA A 530 -19.23 -42.68 24.31
CA ALA A 530 -18.52 -43.47 25.31
C ALA A 530 -17.51 -44.42 24.63
N ALA A 531 -16.27 -43.95 24.49
CA ALA A 531 -15.18 -44.70 23.86
C ALA A 531 -14.29 -45.44 24.88
N LYS A 532 -13.80 -46.63 24.50
CA LYS A 532 -12.69 -47.26 25.24
C LYS A 532 -11.41 -46.44 25.03
N PRO A 533 -10.71 -46.05 26.11
CA PRO A 533 -9.54 -45.18 26.01
C PRO A 533 -8.34 -45.87 25.34
N ALA A 534 -7.54 -45.11 24.61
CA ALA A 534 -6.22 -45.57 24.17
C ALA A 534 -5.24 -45.67 25.36
N ALA A 535 -4.34 -46.65 25.34
CA ALA A 535 -3.29 -46.83 26.32
C ALA A 535 -1.91 -46.67 25.66
N LEU A 536 -1.10 -45.76 26.21
CA LEU A 536 0.27 -45.49 25.76
C LEU A 536 1.27 -46.11 26.72
N SER A 537 2.12 -47.00 26.24
CA SER A 537 3.30 -47.43 27.00
C SER A 537 4.38 -46.37 26.95
N LEU A 538 5.01 -46.07 28.08
CA LEU A 538 6.01 -45.01 28.20
C LEU A 538 7.38 -45.58 28.57
N LYS A 539 8.39 -45.33 27.73
CA LYS A 539 9.79 -45.71 27.99
C LYS A 539 10.62 -44.49 28.38
N SER A 540 11.56 -44.63 29.31
CA SER A 540 12.49 -43.54 29.62
C SER A 540 13.56 -43.44 28.52
N ARG A 541 13.85 -42.24 28.04
CA ARG A 541 14.97 -41.96 27.14
C ARG A 541 16.25 -41.70 27.94
N SER A 542 17.41 -42.12 27.43
CA SER A 542 18.73 -41.75 27.97
C SER A 542 19.12 -40.33 27.55
N SER A 543 19.99 -39.67 28.31
CA SER A 543 20.46 -38.32 27.98
C SER A 543 21.22 -38.32 26.65
N GLN A 544 20.82 -37.45 25.72
CA GLN A 544 21.57 -37.21 24.50
C GLN A 544 22.27 -35.85 24.64
N VAL A 545 23.59 -35.87 24.73
CA VAL A 545 24.40 -34.66 24.94
C VAL A 545 25.03 -34.25 23.63
N SER A 546 24.67 -33.08 23.11
CA SER A 546 25.38 -32.44 22.00
C SER A 546 26.22 -31.30 22.55
N VAL A 547 27.41 -31.06 21.97
CA VAL A 547 28.28 -29.97 22.38
C VAL A 547 28.85 -29.23 21.18
N GLU A 548 28.88 -27.91 21.27
CA GLU A 548 29.64 -27.04 20.38
C GLU A 548 30.82 -26.43 21.16
N VAL A 549 32.05 -26.76 20.77
CA VAL A 549 33.26 -26.26 21.40
C VAL A 549 33.71 -24.99 20.68
N LEU A 550 33.64 -23.87 21.37
CA LEU A 550 34.09 -22.58 20.88
C LEU A 550 35.48 -22.28 21.44
N THR A 551 36.49 -22.26 20.56
CA THR A 551 37.89 -22.06 20.94
C THR A 551 38.36 -20.69 20.47
N LEU A 552 38.73 -19.83 21.43
CA LEU A 552 39.39 -18.57 21.16
C LEU A 552 40.88 -18.67 21.51
N VAL A 553 41.73 -18.31 20.56
CA VAL A 553 43.18 -18.19 20.74
C VAL A 553 43.59 -16.74 20.57
N GLU A 554 43.98 -16.08 21.66
CA GLU A 554 44.52 -14.72 21.66
C GLU A 554 46.04 -14.76 21.75
N VAL A 555 46.71 -14.40 20.68
CA VAL A 555 48.17 -14.34 20.59
C VAL A 555 48.65 -12.92 20.90
N LYS A 556 49.28 -12.75 22.07
CA LYS A 556 49.91 -11.50 22.50
C LYS A 556 51.42 -11.58 22.30
N GLU A 557 52.11 -10.45 22.50
CA GLU A 557 53.56 -10.37 22.30
C GLU A 557 54.39 -11.33 23.16
N GLN A 558 53.91 -11.68 24.35
CA GLN A 558 54.64 -12.46 25.35
C GLN A 558 53.83 -13.62 25.93
N SER A 559 52.54 -13.73 25.57
CA SER A 559 51.68 -14.83 26.02
C SER A 559 50.65 -15.22 24.97
N THR A 560 50.20 -16.46 25.01
CA THR A 560 48.99 -16.92 24.34
C THR A 560 47.92 -17.18 25.39
N ARG A 561 46.69 -16.76 25.10
CA ARG A 561 45.53 -17.09 25.93
C ARG A 561 44.56 -17.94 25.13
N HIS A 562 44.27 -19.12 25.65
CA HIS A 562 43.27 -20.03 25.10
C HIS A 562 42.03 -19.97 25.99
N THR A 563 40.87 -19.77 25.38
CA THR A 563 39.57 -19.86 26.06
C THR A 563 38.72 -20.87 25.31
N TRP A 564 38.22 -21.88 26.03
CA TRP A 564 37.29 -22.87 25.49
C TRP A 564 35.94 -22.67 26.17
N THR A 565 34.91 -22.40 25.36
CA THR A 565 33.53 -22.38 25.81
C THR A 565 32.83 -23.62 25.25
N LEU A 566 32.49 -24.56 26.13
CA LEU A 566 31.77 -25.78 25.79
C LEU A 566 30.27 -25.49 25.88
N ALA A 567 29.61 -25.24 24.75
CA ALA A 567 28.17 -24.99 24.70
C ALA A 567 27.42 -26.32 24.56
N PHE A 568 26.85 -26.79 25.67
CA PHE A 568 26.08 -28.02 25.74
C PHE A 568 24.62 -27.81 25.37
N ASP A 569 24.02 -28.81 24.75
CA ASP A 569 22.58 -29.00 24.63
C ASP A 569 22.22 -30.44 25.05
N VAL A 570 21.55 -30.57 26.19
CA VAL A 570 21.18 -31.88 26.77
C VAL A 570 19.72 -32.18 26.49
N ALA A 571 19.48 -33.14 25.59
CA ALA A 571 18.16 -33.60 25.23
C ALA A 571 17.73 -34.84 26.04
N TYR A 572 16.40 -35.01 26.13
CA TYR A 572 15.68 -36.10 26.79
C TYR A 572 15.80 -36.18 28.31
N ALA A 573 16.92 -36.65 28.85
CA ALA A 573 17.12 -36.83 30.29
C ALA A 573 18.19 -35.87 30.80
N ALA A 574 17.91 -35.23 31.94
CA ALA A 574 18.87 -34.36 32.59
C ALA A 574 20.10 -35.17 33.06
N THR A 575 21.27 -34.56 33.02
CA THR A 575 22.51 -35.14 33.54
C THR A 575 23.31 -34.07 34.27
N ASP A 576 24.09 -34.50 35.27
CA ASP A 576 24.99 -33.66 36.05
C ASP A 576 26.47 -34.04 35.88
N ARG A 577 26.78 -35.10 35.13
CA ARG A 577 28.16 -35.59 34.93
C ARG A 577 28.57 -35.58 33.47
N PHE A 578 29.76 -35.07 33.20
CA PHE A 578 30.37 -35.01 31.88
C PHE A 578 31.83 -35.40 31.97
N VAL A 579 32.35 -36.05 30.92
CA VAL A 579 33.79 -36.31 30.80
C VAL A 579 34.37 -35.28 29.83
N LEU A 580 35.47 -34.63 30.22
CA LEU A 580 36.24 -33.74 29.36
C LEU A 580 37.59 -34.39 29.06
N ALA A 581 38.01 -34.39 27.80
CA ALA A 581 39.37 -34.73 27.40
C ALA A 581 40.14 -33.44 27.16
N VAL A 582 41.08 -33.13 28.06
CA VAL A 582 41.94 -31.94 27.97
C VAL A 582 43.36 -32.35 27.56
N PRO A 583 44.11 -31.54 26.80
CA PRO A 583 45.45 -31.91 26.38
C PRO A 583 46.37 -32.15 27.58
N LYS A 584 47.03 -33.32 27.59
CA LYS A 584 47.77 -33.84 28.75
C LYS A 584 48.98 -32.99 29.12
N ASP A 585 49.59 -32.34 28.13
CA ASP A 585 50.75 -31.45 28.28
C ASP A 585 50.43 -30.15 29.04
N VAL A 586 49.17 -29.69 29.00
CA VAL A 586 48.72 -28.45 29.65
C VAL A 586 47.66 -28.67 30.73
N ALA A 587 47.26 -29.91 31.00
CA ALA A 587 46.19 -30.23 31.95
C ALA A 587 46.38 -29.58 33.35
N GLY A 588 47.62 -29.49 33.84
CA GLY A 588 47.93 -28.85 35.13
C GLY A 588 47.76 -27.33 35.16
N GLU A 589 47.83 -26.67 34.00
CA GLU A 589 47.80 -25.20 33.85
C GLU A 589 46.39 -24.66 33.55
N ILE A 590 45.48 -25.51 33.04
CA ILE A 590 44.10 -25.14 32.71
C ILE A 590 43.32 -24.77 33.97
N ARG A 591 42.72 -23.58 33.97
CA ARG A 591 41.80 -23.13 35.02
C ARG A 591 40.36 -23.30 34.57
N PHE A 592 39.57 -23.86 35.46
CA PHE A 592 38.13 -23.99 35.28
C PHE A 592 37.44 -22.84 36.00
N VAL A 593 36.63 -22.06 35.29
CA VAL A 593 35.96 -20.88 35.86
C VAL A 593 34.47 -20.99 35.58
N ASP A 594 33.75 -21.76 36.42
CA ASP A 594 32.30 -21.83 36.33
C ASP A 594 31.63 -22.08 37.69
N PRO A 595 30.65 -21.25 38.12
CA PRO A 595 29.93 -21.45 39.37
C PRO A 595 29.02 -22.70 39.37
N GLN A 596 28.67 -23.23 38.21
CA GLN A 596 27.76 -24.39 38.08
C GLN A 596 28.44 -25.72 38.44
N VAL A 597 29.77 -25.76 38.47
CA VAL A 597 30.53 -26.95 38.80
C VAL A 597 30.62 -27.15 40.32
N LYS A 598 30.33 -28.38 40.74
CA LYS A 598 30.45 -28.83 42.13
C LYS A 598 31.83 -29.43 42.39
N GLU A 599 32.28 -30.30 41.51
CA GLU A 599 33.52 -31.07 41.65
C GLU A 599 34.12 -31.39 40.28
N ILE A 600 35.45 -31.46 40.21
CA ILE A 600 36.19 -31.92 39.02
C ILE A 600 37.17 -33.00 39.46
N ASN A 601 36.92 -34.23 39.04
CA ASN A 601 37.84 -35.35 39.24
C ASN A 601 38.84 -35.40 38.08
N LYS A 602 40.05 -34.86 38.31
CA LYS A 602 41.11 -34.78 37.30
C LYS A 602 41.86 -36.11 37.06
N GLU A 603 41.64 -37.11 37.90
CA GLU A 603 42.27 -38.43 37.83
C GLU A 603 41.30 -39.52 37.35
N TYR A 604 40.19 -39.10 36.70
CA TYR A 604 39.13 -39.99 36.28
C TYR A 604 39.64 -41.08 35.30
N LYS A 605 39.33 -42.34 35.62
CA LYS A 605 39.61 -43.50 34.77
C LYS A 605 38.28 -44.14 34.35
N PRO A 606 37.90 -44.08 33.07
CA PRO A 606 36.64 -44.64 32.62
C PRO A 606 36.66 -46.17 32.69
N ALA A 607 35.53 -46.79 33.02
CA ALA A 607 35.40 -48.24 33.11
C ALA A 607 35.51 -48.94 31.74
N GLN A 608 35.24 -48.21 30.65
CA GLN A 608 35.43 -48.64 29.28
C GLN A 608 36.32 -47.63 28.55
N PRO A 609 37.17 -48.07 27.59
CA PRO A 609 37.97 -47.15 26.79
C PRO A 609 37.08 -46.13 26.06
N VAL A 610 37.46 -44.88 26.14
CA VAL A 610 36.77 -43.78 25.48
C VAL A 610 37.11 -43.78 23.99
N THR A 611 36.09 -43.65 23.14
CA THR A 611 36.27 -43.54 21.68
C THR A 611 36.68 -42.11 21.33
N LEU A 612 37.99 -41.83 21.30
CA LEU A 612 38.56 -40.54 20.90
C LEU A 612 39.82 -40.76 20.04
N PRO A 613 40.00 -40.05 18.90
CA PRO A 613 41.26 -40.04 18.17
C PRO A 613 42.41 -39.49 19.03
N ASP A 614 43.61 -40.05 18.93
CA ASP A 614 44.79 -39.61 19.70
C ASP A 614 44.57 -39.57 21.24
N ALA A 615 43.73 -40.47 21.79
CA ALA A 615 43.34 -40.49 23.20
C ALA A 615 44.52 -40.45 24.20
N ASP A 616 45.68 -40.99 23.83
CA ASP A 616 46.90 -40.98 24.66
C ASP A 616 47.45 -39.57 24.95
N ASN A 617 47.11 -38.58 24.12
CA ASN A 617 47.49 -37.18 24.26
C ASN A 617 46.57 -36.40 25.21
N TYR A 618 45.51 -37.02 25.72
CA TYR A 618 44.50 -36.36 26.54
C TYR A 618 44.47 -36.91 27.98
N ALA A 619 44.23 -36.02 28.94
CA ALA A 619 43.84 -36.37 30.30
C ALA A 619 42.30 -36.29 30.42
N LEU A 620 41.68 -37.30 31.02
CA LEU A 620 40.23 -37.36 31.19
C LEU A 620 39.82 -36.80 32.55
N TRP A 621 38.93 -35.81 32.55
CA TRP A 621 38.37 -35.18 33.74
C TRP A 621 36.87 -35.45 33.82
N GLU A 622 36.39 -35.99 34.94
CA GLU A 622 34.95 -36.04 35.20
C GLU A 622 34.52 -34.75 35.90
N VAL A 623 33.60 -34.01 35.28
CA VAL A 623 33.02 -32.78 35.77
C VAL A 623 31.62 -33.08 36.31
N VAL A 624 31.39 -32.76 37.58
CA VAL A 624 30.10 -32.93 38.26
C VAL A 624 29.49 -31.55 38.55
N LEU A 625 28.26 -31.33 38.09
CA LEU A 625 27.50 -30.09 38.28
C LEU A 625 26.80 -30.06 39.64
N ARG A 626 26.40 -28.86 40.09
CA ARG A 626 25.65 -28.67 41.35
C ARG A 626 24.20 -29.16 41.29
N SER A 627 23.63 -29.21 40.09
CA SER A 627 22.27 -29.67 39.81
C SER A 627 22.23 -30.33 38.45
N GLU A 628 21.36 -31.32 38.26
CA GLU A 628 21.08 -31.90 36.94
C GLU A 628 20.66 -30.81 35.94
N ARG A 629 21.17 -30.89 34.71
CA ARG A 629 20.88 -29.93 33.64
C ARG A 629 20.22 -30.63 32.45
N GLN A 630 19.20 -29.97 31.91
CA GLN A 630 18.54 -30.30 30.65
C GLN A 630 18.46 -29.01 29.81
N GLY A 631 18.56 -29.15 28.48
CA GLY A 631 18.61 -28.03 27.54
C GLY A 631 19.99 -27.37 27.48
N ALA A 632 20.02 -26.12 27.01
CA ALA A 632 21.25 -25.41 26.72
C ALA A 632 21.93 -24.82 27.96
N PHE A 633 23.24 -25.04 28.10
CA PHE A 633 24.12 -24.36 29.06
C PHE A 633 25.57 -24.36 28.55
N ALA A 634 26.46 -23.59 29.17
CA ALA A 634 27.87 -23.54 28.76
C ALA A 634 28.82 -23.68 29.95
N LEU A 635 29.99 -24.28 29.71
CA LEU A 635 31.11 -24.34 30.65
C LEU A 635 32.34 -23.67 30.03
N SER A 636 33.12 -22.94 30.81
CA SER A 636 34.29 -22.21 30.32
C SER A 636 35.61 -22.65 30.97
N LEU A 637 36.61 -22.89 30.12
CA LEU A 637 37.99 -23.20 30.52
C LEU A 637 38.93 -22.12 29.98
N ASN A 638 39.96 -21.77 30.73
CA ASN A 638 41.00 -20.86 30.26
C ASN A 638 42.42 -21.34 30.57
N LEU A 639 43.36 -20.91 29.73
CA LEU A 639 44.78 -21.19 29.85
C LEU A 639 45.54 -19.96 29.34
N GLU A 640 46.56 -19.51 30.07
CA GLU A 640 47.49 -18.47 29.61
C GLU A 640 48.92 -19.00 29.72
N ARG A 641 49.65 -19.04 28.60
CA ARG A 641 51.03 -19.53 28.53
C ARG A 641 51.95 -18.45 27.99
N PRO A 642 53.21 -18.36 28.47
CA PRO A 642 54.18 -17.47 27.85
C PRO A 642 54.57 -17.98 26.45
N ILE A 643 54.78 -17.05 25.51
CA ILE A 643 55.34 -17.34 24.18
C ILE A 643 56.52 -16.40 23.94
N ALA A 644 57.71 -16.96 23.65
CA ALA A 644 58.92 -16.18 23.40
C ALA A 644 59.10 -15.98 21.89
N LEU A 645 58.70 -14.81 21.38
CA LEU A 645 58.90 -14.41 19.99
C LEU A 645 59.95 -13.30 19.91
N GLU A 646 61.10 -13.60 19.31
CA GLU A 646 62.15 -12.61 19.03
C GLU A 646 61.83 -11.80 17.76
N ALA A 647 62.18 -10.51 17.76
CA ALA A 647 61.96 -9.63 16.61
C ALA A 647 62.68 -10.18 15.36
N GLY A 648 61.96 -10.32 14.25
CA GLY A 648 62.49 -10.84 12.99
C GLY A 648 62.58 -12.38 12.88
N LYS A 649 62.30 -13.13 13.95
CA LYS A 649 62.18 -14.60 13.90
C LYS A 649 60.71 -15.03 13.84
N THR A 650 60.48 -16.26 13.35
CA THR A 650 59.16 -16.89 13.36
C THR A 650 59.03 -17.88 14.53
N GLY A 651 57.81 -18.06 15.03
CA GLY A 651 57.46 -19.05 16.04
C GLY A 651 56.22 -19.83 15.62
N LYS A 652 56.09 -21.08 16.08
CA LYS A 652 54.94 -21.94 15.78
C LYS A 652 53.99 -22.01 16.97
N LEU A 653 52.69 -21.89 16.71
CA LEU A 653 51.61 -22.08 17.67
C LEU A 653 50.68 -23.18 17.16
N ASP A 654 50.58 -24.27 17.91
CA ASP A 654 49.62 -25.34 17.63
C ASP A 654 48.34 -25.15 18.46
N LEU A 655 47.18 -25.41 17.84
CA LEU A 655 45.88 -25.32 18.49
C LEU A 655 45.75 -26.40 19.57
N LEU A 656 45.44 -25.97 20.79
CA LEU A 656 45.04 -26.83 21.88
C LEU A 656 43.51 -27.00 21.83
N HIS A 657 43.04 -28.24 21.67
CA HIS A 657 41.62 -28.56 21.55
C HIS A 657 41.12 -29.34 22.78
N VAL A 658 39.87 -29.13 23.19
CA VAL A 658 39.22 -29.81 24.32
C VAL A 658 38.03 -30.59 23.80
N HIS A 659 37.95 -31.88 24.15
CA HIS A 659 36.87 -32.77 23.73
C HIS A 659 35.89 -33.07 24.86
N VAL A 660 34.68 -33.50 24.49
CA VAL A 660 33.69 -34.06 25.42
C VAL A 660 33.37 -35.49 25.01
N PRO A 661 34.13 -36.48 25.50
CA PRO A 661 33.89 -37.84 25.08
C PRO A 661 32.55 -38.39 25.58
N GLY A 662 31.87 -39.14 24.73
CA GLY A 662 30.51 -39.64 24.98
C GLY A 662 29.39 -38.66 24.58
N ALA A 663 29.74 -37.46 24.08
CA ALA A 663 28.76 -36.62 23.39
C ALA A 663 28.23 -37.33 22.13
N PHE A 664 26.93 -37.19 21.89
CA PHE A 664 26.27 -37.68 20.68
C PHE A 664 26.80 -36.97 19.43
N GLN A 665 27.06 -35.67 19.56
CA GLN A 665 27.65 -34.85 18.51
C GLN A 665 28.58 -33.80 19.13
N GLU A 666 29.81 -33.74 18.63
CA GLU A 666 30.79 -32.68 18.95
C GLU A 666 31.08 -31.89 17.66
N THR A 667 30.77 -30.60 17.69
CA THR A 667 31.14 -29.64 16.63
C THR A 667 31.87 -28.47 17.26
N GLY A 668 32.40 -27.56 16.46
CA GLY A 668 32.95 -26.34 17.05
C GLY A 668 33.44 -25.30 16.07
N GLN A 669 33.88 -24.20 16.65
CA GLN A 669 34.43 -23.05 15.94
C GLN A 669 35.72 -22.60 16.61
N VAL A 670 36.67 -22.15 15.81
CA VAL A 670 37.97 -21.67 16.26
C VAL A 670 38.17 -20.25 15.75
N ALA A 671 38.48 -19.32 16.65
CA ALA A 671 38.84 -17.94 16.31
C ALA A 671 40.25 -17.63 16.83
N VAL A 672 41.11 -17.13 15.94
CA VAL A 672 42.48 -16.70 16.28
C VAL A 672 42.58 -15.20 16.17
N VAL A 673 42.96 -14.55 17.27
CA VAL A 673 43.21 -13.11 17.38
C VAL A 673 44.69 -12.90 17.60
N LYS A 674 45.30 -11.95 16.88
CA LYS A 674 46.71 -11.59 17.04
C LYS A 674 46.88 -10.14 17.49
N ALA A 675 47.91 -9.84 18.26
CA ALA A 675 48.35 -8.47 18.52
C ALA A 675 48.83 -7.78 17.22
N ASP A 676 48.74 -6.45 17.17
CA ASP A 676 49.11 -5.66 15.99
C ASP A 676 50.60 -5.79 15.61
N SER A 677 51.47 -6.00 16.60
CA SER A 677 52.91 -6.21 16.42
C SER A 677 53.28 -7.60 15.90
N LEU A 678 52.30 -8.50 15.76
CA LEU A 678 52.50 -9.85 15.26
C LEU A 678 51.89 -10.00 13.86
N GLU A 679 52.49 -10.85 13.03
CA GLU A 679 52.01 -11.23 11.71
C GLU A 679 51.84 -12.76 11.65
N ILE A 680 50.73 -13.24 11.07
CA ILE A 680 50.54 -14.66 10.78
C ILE A 680 51.06 -14.90 9.34
N ARG A 681 52.13 -15.67 9.19
CA ARG A 681 52.76 -15.95 7.89
C ARG A 681 52.11 -17.13 7.18
N LYS A 682 51.71 -18.14 7.94
CA LYS A 682 51.14 -19.38 7.42
C LYS A 682 50.19 -19.99 8.44
N SER A 683 49.10 -20.58 7.96
CA SER A 683 48.24 -21.48 8.73
C SER A 683 48.14 -22.83 8.03
N GLU A 684 48.14 -23.91 8.81
CA GLU A 684 48.05 -25.30 8.34
C GLU A 684 46.85 -25.98 9.03
N PRO A 685 45.62 -25.74 8.54
CA PRO A 685 44.42 -26.40 9.06
C PRO A 685 44.30 -27.84 8.52
N GLU A 686 43.96 -28.77 9.40
CA GLU A 686 43.53 -30.14 9.07
C GLU A 686 42.08 -30.28 9.55
N THR A 687 41.19 -30.78 8.68
CA THR A 687 39.72 -31.01 8.93
C THR A 687 38.93 -29.80 9.47
N LEU A 688 39.48 -28.60 9.31
CA LEU A 688 38.87 -27.30 9.61
C LEU A 688 38.45 -26.60 8.31
N GLU A 689 37.23 -26.06 8.29
CA GLU A 689 36.69 -25.25 7.20
C GLU A 689 36.82 -23.76 7.56
N GLU A 690 37.48 -22.97 6.73
CA GLU A 690 37.61 -21.51 6.94
C GLU A 690 36.27 -20.81 6.70
N ILE A 691 35.94 -19.84 7.56
CA ILE A 691 34.70 -19.07 7.52
C ILE A 691 34.96 -17.58 7.71
N ASP A 692 33.98 -16.75 7.36
CA ASP A 692 34.03 -15.31 7.69
C ASP A 692 33.89 -15.11 9.21
N ALA A 693 34.58 -14.12 9.76
CA ALA A 693 34.50 -13.78 11.18
C ALA A 693 33.08 -13.43 11.66
N ARG A 694 32.19 -13.01 10.75
CA ARG A 694 30.75 -12.75 11.03
C ARG A 694 29.91 -14.01 11.18
N GLU A 695 30.39 -15.15 10.68
CA GLU A 695 29.71 -16.45 10.86
C GLU A 695 30.02 -17.10 12.21
N LEU A 696 30.99 -16.56 12.95
CA LEU A 696 31.32 -17.02 14.30
C LEU A 696 30.13 -16.82 15.25
N ARG A 697 30.02 -17.69 16.25
CA ARG A 697 29.16 -17.50 17.42
C ARG A 697 29.50 -16.20 18.15
N ALA A 698 28.51 -15.57 18.77
CA ALA A 698 28.64 -14.25 19.38
C ALA A 698 29.77 -14.18 20.43
N GLU A 699 30.05 -15.29 21.12
CA GLU A 699 31.12 -15.42 22.12
C GLU A 699 32.54 -15.28 21.50
N LEU A 700 32.69 -15.62 20.23
CA LEU A 700 33.95 -15.53 19.48
C LEU A 700 34.05 -14.26 18.63
N GLN A 701 32.93 -13.63 18.27
CA GLN A 701 32.90 -12.39 17.48
C GLN A 701 33.57 -11.23 18.24
N ARG A 702 34.72 -10.77 17.76
CA ARG A 702 35.41 -9.59 18.29
C ARG A 702 36.29 -8.90 17.24
N PRO A 703 36.60 -7.62 17.42
CA PRO A 703 37.58 -6.94 16.57
C PRO A 703 38.93 -7.65 16.62
N GLY A 704 39.59 -7.81 15.46
CA GLY A 704 40.92 -8.41 15.39
C GLY A 704 40.96 -9.94 15.25
N VAL A 705 39.82 -10.61 15.06
CA VAL A 705 39.81 -12.01 14.59
C VAL A 705 40.45 -12.05 13.20
N PHE A 706 41.54 -12.80 13.09
CA PHE A 706 42.33 -12.92 11.86
C PHE A 706 42.05 -14.25 11.15
N LEU A 707 41.93 -15.35 11.90
CA LEU A 707 41.49 -16.64 11.36
C LEU A 707 40.20 -17.07 12.04
N ALA A 708 39.25 -17.56 11.26
CA ALA A 708 38.01 -18.14 11.74
C ALA A 708 37.76 -19.48 11.03
N TYR A 709 37.56 -20.53 11.81
CA TYR A 709 37.32 -21.87 11.30
C TYR A 709 36.10 -22.50 11.98
N LYS A 710 35.45 -23.46 11.31
CA LYS A 710 34.48 -24.39 11.89
C LYS A 710 34.85 -25.82 11.57
N TYR A 711 34.41 -26.76 12.41
CA TYR A 711 34.55 -28.19 12.14
C TYR A 711 33.28 -28.95 12.55
N ARG A 712 33.07 -30.09 11.88
CA ARG A 712 31.91 -30.98 12.12
C ARG A 712 32.33 -32.42 12.47
N SER A 713 33.61 -32.72 12.41
CA SER A 713 34.17 -34.04 12.64
C SER A 713 35.57 -33.95 13.25
N LEU A 714 35.95 -34.96 14.00
CA LEU A 714 37.26 -35.10 14.64
C LEU A 714 38.13 -36.12 13.87
N PRO A 715 39.46 -36.11 14.02
CA PRO A 715 40.29 -35.15 14.78
C PRO A 715 40.38 -33.80 14.08
N ILE A 716 40.85 -32.75 14.77
CA ILE A 716 41.17 -31.42 14.19
C ILE A 716 42.59 -31.01 14.56
N LYS A 717 43.29 -30.30 13.66
CA LYS A 717 44.60 -29.68 13.94
C LYS A 717 44.71 -28.33 13.25
N LEU A 718 45.38 -27.38 13.91
CA LEU A 718 45.72 -26.08 13.32
C LEU A 718 47.09 -25.65 13.83
N GLY A 719 48.05 -25.58 12.91
CA GLY A 719 49.36 -24.95 13.16
C GLY A 719 49.37 -23.53 12.60
N VAL A 720 49.87 -22.56 13.36
CA VAL A 720 50.00 -21.15 12.95
C VAL A 720 51.45 -20.70 13.10
N GLU A 721 52.03 -20.16 12.02
CA GLU A 721 53.35 -19.55 12.02
C GLU A 721 53.24 -18.04 12.25
N LEU A 722 53.87 -17.55 13.32
CA LEU A 722 53.82 -16.17 13.81
C LEU A 722 55.16 -15.47 13.63
N ALA A 723 55.17 -14.19 13.26
CA ALA A 723 56.37 -13.35 13.18
C ALA A 723 56.18 -12.05 13.98
N LYS A 724 57.23 -11.59 14.69
CA LYS A 724 57.21 -10.29 15.42
C LYS A 724 57.83 -9.17 14.58
N ASN A 725 57.07 -8.10 14.36
CA ASN A 725 57.48 -6.91 13.60
C ASN A 725 58.40 -5.98 14.42
N SER A 726 59.31 -5.27 13.74
CA SER A 726 60.18 -4.24 14.34
C SER A 726 59.55 -2.85 14.23
N PHE A 727 59.49 -2.11 15.34
CA PHE A 727 58.95 -0.74 15.38
C PHE A 727 59.95 0.30 14.83
N ILE A 728 59.45 1.31 14.11
CA ILE A 728 60.20 2.52 13.70
C ILE A 728 59.99 3.60 14.76
N ALA A 729 61.05 4.35 15.13
CA ALA A 729 60.98 5.40 16.15
C ALA A 729 60.05 6.58 15.75
N VAL A 730 59.27 7.09 16.70
CA VAL A 730 58.33 8.20 16.50
C VAL A 730 59.09 9.54 16.40
N PRO A 731 58.84 10.40 15.41
CA PRO A 731 59.49 11.71 15.30
C PRO A 731 59.20 12.62 16.50
N GLN A 732 60.25 13.20 17.09
CA GLN A 732 60.15 14.10 18.25
C GLN A 732 59.67 15.52 17.89
N ALA A 733 59.85 15.94 16.63
CA ALA A 733 59.31 17.17 16.07
C ALA A 733 59.12 17.02 14.55
N VAL A 734 58.29 17.88 13.97
CA VAL A 734 58.10 17.98 12.51
C VAL A 734 57.93 19.44 12.11
N ILE A 735 58.53 19.84 10.99
CA ILE A 735 58.26 21.13 10.35
C ILE A 735 57.18 20.89 9.30
N THR A 736 56.01 21.48 9.51
CA THR A 736 54.89 21.35 8.58
C THR A 736 55.16 22.17 7.30
N HIS A 737 55.66 23.40 7.45
CA HIS A 737 55.97 24.29 6.34
C HIS A 737 57.29 25.02 6.57
N ALA A 738 58.12 25.09 5.53
CA ALA A 738 59.28 25.95 5.43
C ALA A 738 58.99 27.06 4.41
N ASP A 739 58.82 28.29 4.87
CA ASP A 739 58.58 29.46 4.00
C ASP A 739 59.85 30.32 3.94
N LEU A 740 60.46 30.41 2.77
CA LEU A 740 61.69 31.13 2.51
C LEU A 740 61.43 32.27 1.54
N ILE A 741 61.98 33.45 1.83
CA ILE A 741 61.92 34.62 0.94
C ILE A 741 63.35 35.13 0.74
N THR A 742 63.89 34.95 -0.46
CA THR A 742 65.22 35.42 -0.83
C THR A 742 65.14 36.61 -1.78
N ALA A 743 65.72 37.75 -1.39
CA ALA A 743 65.96 38.88 -2.28
C ALA A 743 67.41 38.89 -2.76
N VAL A 744 67.58 38.97 -4.08
CA VAL A 744 68.88 39.07 -4.74
C VAL A 744 69.18 40.55 -5.03
N ALA A 745 70.32 41.04 -4.56
CA ALA A 745 70.80 42.38 -4.82
C ALA A 745 71.55 42.48 -6.16
N THR A 746 71.76 43.70 -6.67
CA THR A 746 72.42 43.93 -7.96
C THR A 746 73.90 43.51 -8.00
N ASP A 747 74.54 43.36 -6.84
CA ASP A 747 75.90 42.87 -6.65
C ASP A 747 75.95 41.35 -6.36
N LYS A 748 74.84 40.63 -6.57
CA LYS A 748 74.64 39.20 -6.29
C LYS A 748 74.63 38.82 -4.81
N ALA A 749 74.65 39.75 -3.86
CA ALA A 749 74.37 39.44 -2.47
C ALA A 749 72.91 38.95 -2.31
N GLN A 750 72.67 38.04 -1.36
CA GLN A 750 71.36 37.42 -1.16
C GLN A 750 70.92 37.60 0.27
N THR A 751 69.73 38.14 0.50
CA THR A 751 69.13 38.23 1.82
C THR A 751 67.92 37.30 1.90
N THR A 752 67.96 36.32 2.80
CA THR A 752 66.94 35.28 2.93
C THR A 752 66.27 35.33 4.30
N GLU A 753 64.95 35.53 4.29
CA GLU A 753 64.08 35.35 5.44
C GLU A 753 63.52 33.93 5.45
N VAL A 754 63.53 33.29 6.61
CA VAL A 754 63.11 31.90 6.80
C VAL A 754 62.07 31.86 7.91
N ILE A 755 60.97 31.15 7.67
CA ILE A 755 59.92 30.86 8.66
C ILE A 755 59.64 29.36 8.63
N TYR A 756 60.01 28.66 9.70
CA TYR A 756 59.66 27.26 9.90
C TYR A 756 58.45 27.12 10.81
N TRP A 757 57.40 26.43 10.35
CA TRP A 757 56.22 26.10 11.14
C TRP A 757 56.42 24.77 11.88
N VAL A 758 56.97 24.86 13.08
CA VAL A 758 57.41 23.73 13.89
C VAL A 758 56.27 23.22 14.76
N LYS A 759 56.01 21.91 14.72
CA LYS A 759 55.21 21.19 15.70
C LYS A 759 56.15 20.34 16.55
N ASN A 760 56.26 20.66 17.84
CA ASN A 760 57.23 20.05 18.73
C ASN A 760 56.54 19.10 19.73
N ASN A 761 56.93 17.82 19.74
CA ASN A 761 56.46 16.89 20.77
C ASN A 761 57.40 16.91 21.98
N ASP A 762 58.72 16.78 21.75
CA ASP A 762 59.71 16.66 22.83
C ASP A 762 61.16 17.04 22.43
N LEU A 763 61.36 17.77 21.32
CA LEU A 763 62.70 18.20 20.89
C LEU A 763 63.13 19.48 21.62
N GLN A 764 64.33 19.49 22.21
CA GLN A 764 64.83 20.64 23.00
C GLN A 764 65.43 21.77 22.14
N PHE A 765 66.19 21.43 21.11
CA PHE A 765 66.86 22.37 20.22
C PHE A 765 66.62 22.00 18.76
N LEU A 766 66.20 22.97 17.95
CA LEU A 766 66.18 22.87 16.50
C LEU A 766 67.57 23.26 15.98
N VAL A 767 68.24 22.34 15.29
CA VAL A 767 69.56 22.55 14.70
C VAL A 767 69.40 23.01 13.26
N VAL A 768 69.83 24.24 12.96
CA VAL A 768 69.74 24.85 11.62
C VAL A 768 71.14 25.20 11.12
N SER A 769 71.58 24.60 10.01
CA SER A 769 72.85 24.90 9.36
C SER A 769 72.66 25.96 8.29
N LEU A 770 73.32 27.11 8.44
CA LEU A 770 73.25 28.20 7.45
C LEU A 770 74.20 27.94 6.25
N PRO A 771 73.92 28.49 5.06
CA PRO A 771 74.84 28.38 3.93
C PRO A 771 76.22 28.98 4.25
N LYS A 772 77.29 28.38 3.73
CA LYS A 772 78.69 28.77 4.02
C LYS A 772 78.92 30.27 3.80
N GLY A 773 79.53 30.94 4.80
CA GLY A 773 79.86 32.37 4.74
C GLY A 773 78.69 33.32 4.98
N SER A 774 77.50 32.80 5.30
CA SER A 774 76.32 33.62 5.60
C SER A 774 76.39 34.25 6.99
N ARG A 775 75.80 35.43 7.15
CA ARG A 775 75.72 36.15 8.43
C ARG A 775 74.26 36.35 8.82
N LEU A 776 73.95 36.13 10.09
CA LEU A 776 72.61 36.36 10.64
C LEU A 776 72.38 37.88 10.75
N GLN A 777 71.28 38.37 10.17
CA GLN A 777 70.91 39.79 10.12
C GLN A 777 69.79 40.18 11.10
N SER A 778 69.07 39.20 11.65
CA SER A 778 68.02 39.41 12.66
C SER A 778 68.23 38.52 13.88
N ASP A 779 67.60 38.85 15.00
CA ASP A 779 67.37 37.87 16.07
C ASP A 779 66.53 36.69 15.55
N VAL A 780 66.65 35.53 16.20
CA VAL A 780 65.81 34.36 15.90
C VAL A 780 64.57 34.46 16.78
N PHE A 781 63.40 34.54 16.15
CA PHE A 781 62.11 34.59 16.85
C PHE A 781 61.51 33.19 16.92
N VAL A 782 61.19 32.73 18.12
CA VAL A 782 60.41 31.52 18.34
C VAL A 782 59.03 31.96 18.82
N ASN A 783 58.05 31.87 17.94
CA ASN A 783 56.73 32.47 18.12
C ASN A 783 56.81 34.00 18.34
N ARG A 784 56.68 34.47 19.59
CA ARG A 784 56.76 35.89 19.96
C ARG A 784 58.09 36.27 20.61
N ASP A 785 58.89 35.30 21.04
CA ASP A 785 60.07 35.53 21.87
C ASP A 785 61.33 35.62 20.99
N ALA A 786 62.05 36.74 21.09
CA ALA A 786 63.38 36.88 20.48
C ALA A 786 64.41 36.08 21.28
N GLN A 787 65.22 35.28 20.58
CA GLN A 787 66.29 34.48 21.15
C GLN A 787 67.59 34.73 20.39
N GLN A 788 68.69 34.82 21.13
CA GLN A 788 70.03 34.71 20.55
C GLN A 788 70.38 33.23 20.44
N PRO A 789 70.55 32.69 19.22
CA PRO A 789 70.83 31.28 19.04
C PRO A 789 72.25 30.95 19.49
N MET A 790 72.44 29.75 20.03
CA MET A 790 73.78 29.26 20.37
C MET A 790 74.43 28.71 19.10
N ARG A 791 75.68 29.09 18.81
CA ARG A 791 76.47 28.46 17.75
C ARG A 791 77.32 27.35 18.34
N ARG A 792 77.35 26.20 17.69
CA ARG A 792 78.27 25.11 18.06
C ARG A 792 79.68 25.46 17.57
N GLU A 793 80.65 25.39 18.47
CA GLU A 793 82.05 25.78 18.26
C GLU A 793 82.65 25.06 17.03
N GLY A 794 83.17 25.81 16.06
CA GLY A 794 83.72 25.27 14.81
C GLY A 794 82.71 24.84 13.73
N SER A 795 81.41 25.11 13.91
CA SER A 795 80.36 24.78 12.92
C SER A 795 79.45 25.99 12.60
N GLU A 796 78.83 25.96 11.42
CA GLU A 796 77.80 26.94 11.00
C GLU A 796 76.40 26.56 11.53
N ASP A 797 76.34 25.63 12.49
CA ASP A 797 75.10 25.12 13.09
C ASP A 797 74.58 26.08 14.17
N MET A 798 73.35 26.51 13.98
CA MET A 798 72.59 27.36 14.87
C MET A 798 71.62 26.52 15.70
N LEU A 799 71.74 26.56 17.02
CA LEU A 799 70.86 25.88 17.95
C LEU A 799 69.77 26.84 18.42
N VAL A 800 68.51 26.57 18.03
CA VAL A 800 67.34 27.35 18.42
C VAL A 800 66.55 26.59 19.47
N ARG A 801 66.33 27.19 20.65
CA ARG A 801 65.62 26.51 21.73
C ARG A 801 64.12 26.48 21.46
N LEU A 802 63.53 25.29 21.45
CA LEU A 802 62.09 25.12 21.23
C LEU A 802 61.33 25.12 22.57
N PRO A 803 60.08 25.63 22.62
CA PRO A 803 59.21 25.48 23.77
C PRO A 803 58.77 24.03 23.96
N SER A 804 58.47 23.66 25.20
CA SER A 804 57.93 22.35 25.60
C SER A 804 56.54 22.51 26.23
N GLY A 805 55.72 21.45 26.23
CA GLY A 805 54.36 21.45 26.78
C GLY A 805 53.26 21.50 25.70
N ASP A 806 51.99 21.51 26.13
CA ASP A 806 50.85 21.35 25.20
C ASP A 806 50.75 22.46 24.14
N ALA A 807 51.18 23.68 24.46
CA ALA A 807 51.22 24.80 23.51
C ALA A 807 52.23 24.56 22.36
N ALA A 808 53.25 23.74 22.56
CA ALA A 808 54.25 23.40 21.54
C ALA A 808 53.79 22.30 20.57
N ARG A 809 52.68 21.60 20.90
CA ARG A 809 52.06 20.58 20.03
C ARG A 809 51.21 21.18 18.92
N VAL A 810 50.95 22.50 18.95
CA VAL A 810 50.37 23.26 17.83
C VAL A 810 51.50 23.88 17.03
N ALA A 811 51.38 23.94 15.69
CA ALA A 811 52.43 24.51 14.85
C ALA A 811 52.68 25.99 15.18
N PHE A 812 53.92 26.36 15.46
CA PHE A 812 54.33 27.75 15.76
C PHE A 812 55.50 28.18 14.86
N PRO A 813 55.63 29.48 14.53
CA PRO A 813 56.66 29.96 13.61
C PRO A 813 58.02 30.13 14.32
N VAL A 814 59.09 29.66 13.68
CA VAL A 814 60.48 29.98 14.00
C VAL A 814 61.04 30.82 12.86
N ARG A 815 61.31 32.09 13.10
CA ARG A 815 61.68 33.09 12.08
C ARG A 815 63.08 33.64 12.28
N PHE A 816 63.88 33.70 11.22
CA PHE A 816 65.18 34.36 11.21
C PHE A 816 65.54 34.87 9.82
N VAL A 817 66.46 35.83 9.73
CA VAL A 817 66.94 36.40 8.47
C VAL A 817 68.46 36.33 8.42
N PHE A 818 68.99 35.84 7.30
CA PHE A 818 70.43 35.79 7.05
C PHE A 818 70.77 36.39 5.70
N GLU A 819 72.01 36.86 5.58
CA GLU A 819 72.58 37.36 4.34
C GLU A 819 73.74 36.46 3.89
N SER A 820 73.67 36.00 2.66
CA SER A 820 74.77 35.34 1.96
C SER A 820 75.51 36.38 1.11
N PRO A 821 76.81 36.61 1.34
CA PRO A 821 77.58 37.57 0.57
C PRO A 821 77.70 37.15 -0.90
N SER A 822 77.96 38.12 -1.77
CA SER A 822 78.20 37.86 -3.18
C SER A 822 79.37 36.87 -3.37
N PRO A 823 79.24 35.83 -4.22
CA PRO A 823 80.33 34.90 -4.52
C PRO A 823 81.59 35.58 -5.07
N ASN A 824 81.40 36.68 -5.82
CA ASN A 824 82.45 37.48 -6.42
C ASN A 824 82.24 38.96 -6.04
N PRO A 825 82.86 39.46 -4.94
CA PRO A 825 82.68 40.83 -4.48
C PRO A 825 82.99 41.88 -5.57
N GLY A 826 82.07 42.81 -5.81
CA GLY A 826 82.20 43.87 -6.82
C GLY A 826 81.65 43.53 -8.21
N GLU A 827 81.31 42.27 -8.47
CA GLU A 827 80.67 41.86 -9.74
C GLU A 827 79.16 42.15 -9.69
N LYS A 828 78.68 42.99 -10.62
CA LYS A 828 77.24 43.27 -10.75
C LYS A 828 76.56 42.22 -11.63
N LEU A 829 75.24 42.07 -11.49
CA LEU A 829 74.42 41.29 -12.42
C LEU A 829 74.67 41.76 -13.87
N GLY A 830 75.14 40.84 -14.71
CA GLY A 830 75.38 41.08 -16.13
C GLY A 830 74.08 41.21 -16.94
N TRP A 831 74.19 41.41 -18.26
CA TRP A 831 72.99 41.45 -19.11
C TRP A 831 72.30 40.08 -19.29
N TRP A 832 72.99 38.99 -18.95
CA TRP A 832 72.46 37.65 -18.75
C TRP A 832 73.34 36.92 -17.72
N GLY A 833 72.89 35.80 -17.18
CA GLY A 833 73.68 34.93 -16.31
C GLY A 833 72.80 33.96 -15.52
N SER A 834 73.42 33.27 -14.56
CA SER A 834 72.74 32.46 -13.56
C SER A 834 73.21 32.85 -12.16
N ILE A 835 72.35 32.62 -11.16
CA ILE A 835 72.67 32.76 -9.74
C ILE A 835 72.16 31.56 -8.97
N SER A 836 73.02 30.98 -8.13
CA SER A 836 72.66 29.85 -7.25
C SER A 836 72.14 30.40 -5.93
N VAL A 837 70.88 30.10 -5.61
CA VAL A 837 70.22 30.49 -4.37
C VAL A 837 70.33 29.34 -3.38
N ASN A 838 71.11 29.54 -2.32
CA ASN A 838 71.35 28.53 -1.30
C ASN A 838 70.26 28.54 -0.21
N ALA A 839 69.88 27.37 0.28
CA ALA A 839 68.92 27.22 1.36
C ALA A 839 69.56 26.70 2.66
N PRO A 840 69.06 27.10 3.85
CA PRO A 840 69.45 26.50 5.13
C PRO A 840 69.00 25.04 5.24
N GLN A 841 69.76 24.24 5.98
CA GLN A 841 69.45 22.84 6.26
C GLN A 841 69.03 22.65 7.72
N VAL A 842 68.14 21.69 7.98
CA VAL A 842 67.69 21.33 9.33
C VAL A 842 68.08 19.88 9.60
N ALA A 843 68.72 19.63 10.73
CA ALA A 843 69.07 18.27 11.17
C ALA A 843 67.97 17.67 12.05
N ASP A 844 67.81 16.35 11.99
CA ASP A 844 66.96 15.52 12.87
C ASP A 844 65.45 15.82 12.89
N VAL A 845 64.98 16.72 12.01
CA VAL A 845 63.56 17.09 11.90
C VAL A 845 63.10 17.02 10.45
N GLY A 846 62.04 16.25 10.19
CA GLY A 846 61.42 16.17 8.86
C GLY A 846 60.69 17.45 8.48
N ILE A 847 60.85 17.91 7.24
CA ILE A 847 60.11 19.04 6.65
C ILE A 847 59.11 18.47 5.65
N MET A 848 57.81 18.77 5.81
CA MET A 848 56.76 18.23 4.93
C MET A 848 56.67 19.02 3.62
N GLU A 849 56.59 20.34 3.69
CA GLU A 849 56.43 21.21 2.53
C GLU A 849 57.38 22.42 2.61
N THR A 850 57.98 22.78 1.48
CA THR A 850 58.80 23.98 1.31
C THR A 850 58.19 24.90 0.26
N ARG A 851 58.09 26.18 0.61
CA ARG A 851 57.81 27.30 -0.28
C ARG A 851 59.01 28.25 -0.29
N HIS A 852 59.55 28.55 -1.46
CA HIS A 852 60.66 29.47 -1.62
C HIS A 852 60.31 30.57 -2.62
N THR A 853 60.15 31.78 -2.13
CA THR A 853 59.96 32.99 -2.93
C THR A 853 61.33 33.60 -3.26
N VAL A 854 61.63 33.79 -4.54
CA VAL A 854 62.86 34.46 -5.00
C VAL A 854 62.49 35.81 -5.63
N LEU A 855 63.20 36.86 -5.26
CA LEU A 855 63.04 38.22 -5.79
C LEU A 855 64.31 38.67 -6.51
N LEU A 856 64.18 39.00 -7.78
CA LEU A 856 65.25 39.52 -8.63
C LEU A 856 65.03 41.03 -8.86
N PRO A 857 66.08 41.87 -8.97
CA PRO A 857 65.89 43.31 -9.19
C PRO A 857 65.10 43.60 -10.48
N GLU A 858 64.33 44.71 -10.50
CA GLU A 858 63.40 45.08 -11.59
C GLU A 858 64.03 45.17 -13.01
N GLY A 859 65.36 45.30 -13.09
CA GLY A 859 66.09 45.34 -14.35
C GLY A 859 66.22 44.00 -15.08
N TRP A 860 65.85 42.87 -14.45
CA TRP A 860 66.11 41.51 -14.94
C TRP A 860 64.87 40.62 -14.87
N HIS A 861 64.78 39.65 -15.79
CA HIS A 861 63.69 38.69 -15.86
C HIS A 861 64.24 37.28 -15.74
N TYR A 862 63.48 36.38 -15.11
CA TYR A 862 63.82 34.96 -15.01
C TYR A 862 63.74 34.25 -16.36
N THR A 863 64.78 33.48 -16.69
CA THR A 863 64.85 32.67 -17.92
C THR A 863 64.79 31.18 -17.67
N SER A 864 65.33 30.70 -16.56
CA SER A 864 65.29 29.28 -16.18
C SER A 864 65.33 29.11 -14.66
N PHE A 865 64.78 27.99 -14.19
CA PHE A 865 64.88 27.52 -12.82
C PHE A 865 65.32 26.06 -12.88
N ASP A 866 66.53 25.79 -12.42
CA ASP A 866 67.12 24.45 -12.37
C ASP A 866 67.29 24.04 -10.90
N GLY A 867 66.76 22.88 -10.53
CA GLY A 867 66.77 22.40 -9.15
C GLY A 867 65.54 21.54 -8.82
N PRO A 868 65.45 21.03 -7.58
CA PRO A 868 64.36 20.15 -7.15
C PRO A 868 63.08 20.90 -6.76
N LEU A 869 63.08 22.24 -6.74
CA LEU A 869 61.89 23.05 -6.51
C LEU A 869 61.21 23.39 -7.84
N THR A 870 59.87 23.31 -7.85
CA THR A 870 59.07 23.58 -9.04
C THR A 870 58.44 24.98 -8.98
N PRO A 871 58.56 25.82 -10.03
CA PRO A 871 57.93 27.13 -10.05
C PRO A 871 56.41 27.06 -10.13
N GLU A 872 55.75 27.90 -9.33
CA GLU A 872 54.29 28.09 -9.35
C GLU A 872 53.83 28.64 -10.71
N SER A 873 54.66 29.44 -11.40
CA SER A 873 54.23 30.18 -12.61
C SER A 873 54.27 29.43 -13.95
N ARG A 874 54.40 28.08 -13.95
CA ARG A 874 54.51 27.28 -15.20
C ARG A 874 53.34 27.50 -16.19
N ASN A 875 52.22 28.05 -15.75
CA ASN A 875 51.00 28.29 -16.54
C ASN A 875 50.76 29.72 -17.07
N ARG A 876 51.64 30.70 -16.80
CA ARG A 876 51.38 32.10 -17.23
C ARG A 876 51.46 32.34 -18.74
N SER A 877 52.21 31.54 -19.50
CA SER A 877 52.45 31.79 -20.93
C SER A 877 51.19 31.63 -21.80
N TRP A 878 50.39 30.58 -21.57
CA TRP A 878 49.13 30.36 -22.27
C TRP A 878 48.06 31.38 -21.85
N GLN A 879 47.94 31.69 -20.56
CA GLN A 879 46.96 32.68 -20.06
C GLN A 879 47.21 34.10 -20.60
N THR A 880 48.48 34.52 -20.69
CA THR A 880 48.84 35.84 -21.25
C THR A 880 48.45 35.94 -22.73
N MET A 881 48.66 34.88 -23.50
CA MET A 881 48.18 34.79 -24.88
C MET A 881 46.64 34.72 -24.94
N GLN A 882 46.00 33.92 -24.09
CA GLN A 882 44.56 33.71 -24.09
C GLN A 882 43.81 35.00 -23.73
N SER A 883 44.33 35.83 -22.84
CA SER A 883 43.76 37.17 -22.57
C SER A 883 43.78 38.06 -23.82
N LEU A 884 44.89 38.10 -24.55
CA LEU A 884 45.02 38.85 -25.81
C LEU A 884 44.07 38.31 -26.89
N VAL A 885 44.00 36.98 -27.06
CA VAL A 885 43.14 36.32 -28.06
C VAL A 885 41.66 36.41 -27.68
N ASN A 886 41.29 36.27 -26.40
CA ASN A 886 39.91 36.37 -25.92
C ASN A 886 39.30 37.76 -26.20
N THR A 887 40.12 38.81 -26.25
CA THR A 887 39.67 40.16 -26.66
C THR A 887 39.20 40.19 -28.12
N LEU A 888 39.72 39.31 -28.99
CA LEU A 888 39.42 39.26 -30.43
C LEU A 888 38.46 38.11 -30.81
N LEU A 889 38.56 36.97 -30.11
CA LEU A 889 37.74 35.78 -30.27
C LEU A 889 37.38 35.25 -28.88
N PRO A 890 36.20 35.60 -28.33
CA PRO A 890 35.77 35.12 -27.02
C PRO A 890 35.71 33.58 -27.01
N ALA A 891 36.34 32.95 -26.02
CA ALA A 891 36.34 31.50 -25.77
C ALA A 891 37.13 30.66 -26.79
N PHE A 892 38.30 31.13 -27.22
CA PHE A 892 39.24 30.31 -27.98
C PHE A 892 40.04 29.36 -27.06
N GLY A 893 39.89 28.05 -27.26
CA GLY A 893 40.64 26.99 -26.55
C GLY A 893 40.02 26.50 -25.23
N PRO A 894 40.48 25.36 -24.69
CA PRO A 894 39.97 24.79 -23.44
C PRO A 894 40.23 25.75 -22.26
N GLN A 895 39.20 25.98 -21.43
CA GLN A 895 39.33 26.68 -20.15
C GLN A 895 40.09 25.78 -19.18
N LEU A 896 41.40 25.98 -19.07
CA LEU A 896 42.27 25.23 -18.16
C LEU A 896 42.21 25.76 -16.70
N ASP A 897 41.24 26.63 -16.38
CA ASP A 897 41.03 27.20 -15.04
C ASP A 897 40.73 26.15 -13.95
N THR A 898 40.51 24.89 -14.32
CA THR A 898 40.15 23.80 -13.39
C THR A 898 41.30 22.87 -13.02
N LEU A 899 42.49 23.01 -13.65
CA LEU A 899 43.67 22.20 -13.31
C LEU A 899 44.71 22.95 -12.45
N ASP A 900 44.42 24.20 -12.08
CA ASP A 900 45.33 25.11 -11.37
C ASP A 900 44.88 25.45 -9.93
N GLN A 901 44.13 24.55 -9.28
CA GLN A 901 44.06 24.55 -7.82
C GLN A 901 45.20 23.66 -7.29
N SER A 902 46.28 24.33 -6.90
CA SER A 902 47.48 23.77 -6.31
C SER A 902 47.17 22.73 -5.23
N GLN A 903 47.74 21.53 -5.38
CA GLN A 903 47.80 20.45 -4.38
C GLN A 903 48.63 20.83 -3.12
N TRP A 904 48.99 22.11 -2.97
CA TRP A 904 49.90 22.62 -1.96
C TRP A 904 49.12 23.20 -0.79
N SER A 905 49.54 22.88 0.44
CA SER A 905 48.82 23.35 1.61
C SER A 905 49.09 24.85 1.84
N GLN A 906 48.05 25.59 2.27
CA GLN A 906 48.22 27.02 2.53
C GLN A 906 49.17 27.20 3.72
N VAL A 907 50.31 27.86 3.48
CA VAL A 907 51.25 28.23 4.54
C VAL A 907 50.49 29.02 5.61
N PRO A 908 50.58 28.63 6.90
CA PRO A 908 49.90 29.35 7.96
C PRO A 908 50.34 30.83 7.97
N ALA A 909 49.38 31.73 8.18
CA ALA A 909 49.69 33.16 8.24
C ALA A 909 50.29 33.50 9.61
N VAL A 910 51.43 34.18 9.62
CA VAL A 910 51.91 34.82 10.85
C VAL A 910 50.94 35.94 11.21
N ALA A 911 50.42 35.93 12.43
CA ALA A 911 49.50 36.94 12.91
C ALA A 911 50.12 38.34 12.83
N ASN A 912 49.32 39.35 12.46
CA ASN A 912 49.83 40.69 12.14
C ASN A 912 50.56 41.35 13.32
N ASP A 913 50.09 41.13 14.54
CA ASP A 913 50.74 41.57 15.78
C ASP A 913 52.13 40.94 15.95
N VAL A 914 52.29 39.64 15.71
CA VAL A 914 53.60 38.96 15.74
C VAL A 914 54.50 39.48 14.62
N ARG A 915 53.93 39.74 13.43
CA ARG A 915 54.69 40.24 12.29
C ARG A 915 55.28 41.64 12.52
N THR A 916 54.64 42.47 13.36
CA THR A 916 55.18 43.80 13.73
C THR A 916 56.38 43.73 14.68
N LEU A 917 56.58 42.62 15.40
CA LEU A 917 57.73 42.42 16.28
C LEU A 917 59.03 42.12 15.51
N TYR A 918 58.90 41.75 14.24
CA TYR A 918 60.03 41.42 13.38
C TYR A 918 60.73 42.70 12.91
N GLY A 919 61.80 43.10 13.60
CA GLY A 919 62.50 44.37 13.33
C GLY A 919 63.13 44.50 11.92
N PHE A 920 63.53 43.39 11.29
CA PHE A 920 64.13 43.38 9.95
C PHE A 920 63.31 42.53 8.99
N GLN A 921 62.81 43.12 7.91
CA GLN A 921 62.07 42.44 6.84
C GLN A 921 62.84 42.56 5.51
N VAL A 922 62.86 41.47 4.74
CA VAL A 922 63.49 41.46 3.42
C VAL A 922 62.72 42.38 2.49
N GLN A 923 63.43 43.22 1.73
CA GLN A 923 62.81 44.10 0.75
C GLN A 923 62.14 43.26 -0.35
N GLN A 924 60.82 43.35 -0.46
CA GLN A 924 60.04 42.60 -1.44
C GLN A 924 59.90 43.33 -2.79
N GLN A 925 60.81 44.26 -3.10
CA GLN A 925 60.83 44.98 -4.37
C GLN A 925 61.59 44.18 -5.43
N GLY A 926 60.99 43.97 -6.60
CA GLY A 926 61.58 43.21 -7.70
C GLY A 926 60.63 42.23 -8.37
N HIS A 927 61.13 41.51 -9.36
CA HIS A 927 60.42 40.42 -10.01
C HIS A 927 60.38 39.21 -9.08
N ARG A 928 59.20 38.94 -8.52
CA ARG A 928 58.93 37.83 -7.60
C ARG A 928 58.57 36.55 -8.36
N GLU A 929 59.19 35.44 -7.98
CA GLU A 929 58.78 34.08 -8.35
C GLU A 929 58.63 33.21 -7.10
N VAL A 930 57.65 32.30 -7.08
CA VAL A 930 57.41 31.36 -5.98
C VAL A 930 57.67 29.93 -6.47
N LEU A 931 58.38 29.14 -5.67
CA LEU A 931 58.79 27.78 -5.96
C LEU A 931 58.33 26.86 -4.82
N HIS A 932 57.88 25.63 -5.14
CA HIS A 932 57.36 24.66 -4.16
C HIS A 932 58.07 23.31 -4.24
N ARG A 933 58.12 22.58 -3.11
CA ARG A 933 58.61 21.20 -3.02
C ARG A 933 58.03 20.48 -1.80
N LEU A 934 57.73 19.17 -1.95
CA LEU A 934 57.53 18.27 -0.81
C LEU A 934 58.90 17.86 -0.25
N GLY A 935 59.12 18.07 1.04
CA GLY A 935 60.41 17.83 1.68
C GLY A 935 61.19 19.09 2.03
N PRO A 936 62.48 18.95 2.37
CA PRO A 936 63.33 20.05 2.82
C PRO A 936 63.65 21.04 1.70
N PRO A 937 63.98 22.31 2.06
CA PRO A 937 64.43 23.30 1.11
C PRO A 937 65.76 22.86 0.49
N ALA A 938 66.03 23.35 -0.72
CA ALA A 938 67.21 22.96 -1.49
C ALA A 938 67.72 24.12 -2.33
N GLU A 939 68.94 23.97 -2.82
CA GLU A 939 69.59 24.92 -3.72
C GLU A 939 68.87 24.97 -5.07
N ILE A 940 68.79 26.18 -5.63
CA ILE A 940 68.12 26.47 -6.89
C ILE A 940 69.01 27.36 -7.75
N ASP A 941 69.28 26.94 -8.97
CA ASP A 941 69.97 27.74 -9.96
C ASP A 941 68.96 28.54 -10.77
N VAL A 942 69.11 29.86 -10.73
CA VAL A 942 68.17 30.80 -11.33
C VAL A 942 68.85 31.53 -12.49
N GLY A 943 68.40 31.25 -13.70
CA GLY A 943 68.82 31.96 -14.90
C GLY A 943 68.11 33.31 -15.04
N PHE A 944 68.83 34.34 -15.47
CA PHE A 944 68.28 35.67 -15.67
C PHE A 944 68.75 36.35 -16.97
N ARG A 945 67.92 37.27 -17.47
CA ARG A 945 68.23 38.14 -18.60
C ARG A 945 67.79 39.57 -18.34
N GLY A 946 68.66 40.53 -18.65
CA GLY A 946 68.40 41.95 -18.53
C GLY A 946 67.30 42.43 -19.48
N ARG A 947 66.48 43.37 -19.01
CA ARG A 947 65.31 43.89 -19.73
C ARG A 947 65.65 44.48 -21.10
N ARG A 948 66.81 45.14 -21.24
CA ARG A 948 67.27 45.71 -22.52
C ARG A 948 67.52 44.65 -23.58
N ILE A 949 68.10 43.51 -23.21
CA ILE A 949 68.32 42.39 -24.14
C ILE A 949 66.98 41.76 -24.54
N THR A 950 66.05 41.63 -23.61
CA THR A 950 64.70 41.14 -23.93
C THR A 950 64.02 42.03 -24.98
N PHE A 951 64.12 43.36 -24.87
CA PHE A 951 63.62 44.28 -25.90
C PHE A 951 64.34 44.13 -27.25
N PHE A 952 65.67 43.94 -27.25
CA PHE A 952 66.42 43.69 -28.47
C PHE A 952 65.89 42.46 -29.22
N TYR A 953 65.66 41.35 -28.51
CA TYR A 953 65.09 40.14 -29.14
C TYR A 953 63.66 40.34 -29.64
N GLN A 954 62.82 41.09 -28.92
CA GLN A 954 61.48 41.44 -29.39
C GLN A 954 61.53 42.21 -30.71
N ALA A 955 62.37 43.25 -30.79
CA ALA A 955 62.54 44.05 -32.00
C ALA A 955 63.06 43.19 -33.16
N LEU A 956 64.04 42.32 -32.90
CA LEU A 956 64.59 41.41 -33.91
C LEU A 956 63.53 40.43 -34.45
N ALA A 957 62.75 39.81 -33.56
CA ALA A 957 61.70 38.87 -33.95
C ALA A 957 60.57 39.56 -34.75
N PHE A 958 60.18 40.78 -34.34
CA PHE A 958 59.24 41.61 -35.09
C PHE A 958 59.75 41.92 -36.51
N LEU A 959 61.01 42.36 -36.63
CA LEU A 959 61.62 42.71 -37.93
C LEU A 959 61.78 41.50 -38.85
N ILE A 960 62.18 40.34 -38.33
CA ILE A 960 62.28 39.10 -39.11
C ILE A 960 60.90 38.70 -39.66
N SER A 961 59.87 38.72 -38.80
CA SER A 961 58.49 38.41 -39.20
C SER A 961 57.99 39.41 -40.25
N LEU A 962 58.26 40.71 -40.07
CA LEU A 962 57.87 41.75 -41.01
C LEU A 962 58.54 41.57 -42.39
N ALA A 963 59.85 41.34 -42.42
CA ALA A 963 60.61 41.15 -43.65
C ALA A 963 60.16 39.90 -44.42
N ALA A 964 59.89 38.80 -43.71
CA ALA A 964 59.36 37.57 -44.30
C ALA A 964 57.96 37.80 -44.92
N GLY A 965 57.08 38.56 -44.25
CA GLY A 965 55.77 38.89 -44.79
C GLY A 965 55.84 39.81 -46.01
N ILE A 966 56.72 40.83 -46.01
CA ILE A 966 56.94 41.69 -47.18
C ILE A 966 57.46 40.88 -48.37
N ARG A 967 58.31 39.87 -48.16
CA ARG A 967 58.78 38.99 -49.25
C ARG A 967 57.62 38.23 -49.91
N VAL A 968 56.60 37.87 -49.15
CA VAL A 968 55.43 37.10 -49.62
C VAL A 968 54.27 38.00 -50.07
N TRP A 969 54.49 39.33 -50.13
CA TRP A 969 53.46 40.33 -50.39
C TRP A 969 52.66 40.09 -51.68
N ASN A 970 53.35 39.73 -52.76
CA ASN A 970 52.76 39.39 -54.08
C ASN A 970 52.70 37.88 -54.34
N GLY A 971 53.00 37.05 -53.35
CA GLY A 971 52.99 35.60 -53.47
C GLY A 971 51.58 35.01 -53.57
N SER A 972 51.52 33.70 -53.85
CA SER A 972 50.25 32.97 -53.94
C SER A 972 49.52 32.94 -52.58
N PRO A 973 48.20 32.67 -52.54
CA PRO A 973 47.48 32.51 -51.28
C PRO A 973 48.09 31.43 -50.37
N ALA A 974 48.68 30.38 -50.95
CA ALA A 974 49.34 29.31 -50.21
C ALA A 974 50.61 29.80 -49.49
N ASP A 975 51.38 30.70 -50.11
CA ASP A 975 52.60 31.24 -49.48
C ASP A 975 52.25 32.17 -48.31
N LYS A 976 51.18 32.97 -48.46
CA LYS A 976 50.64 33.81 -47.38
C LYS A 976 50.13 32.97 -46.21
N LEU A 977 49.51 31.83 -46.51
CA LEU A 977 49.03 30.89 -45.50
C LEU A 977 50.20 30.23 -44.75
N ARG A 978 51.28 29.85 -45.45
CA ARG A 978 52.51 29.31 -44.83
C ARG A 978 53.19 30.32 -43.91
N TYR A 979 53.26 31.59 -44.33
CA TYR A 979 53.76 32.67 -43.48
C TYR A 979 52.95 32.79 -42.17
N LEU A 980 51.61 32.83 -42.30
CA LEU A 980 50.69 32.85 -41.16
C LEU A 980 50.81 31.62 -40.27
N ALA A 981 51.03 30.44 -40.85
CA ALA A 981 51.23 29.21 -40.10
C ALA A 981 52.53 29.26 -39.27
N ILE A 982 53.59 29.89 -39.77
CA ILE A 982 54.88 29.97 -39.06
C ILE A 982 54.88 31.11 -38.03
N PHE A 983 54.63 32.34 -38.47
CA PHE A 983 54.79 33.54 -37.62
C PHE A 983 53.51 33.94 -36.86
N GLY A 984 52.36 33.35 -37.22
CA GLY A 984 51.11 33.46 -36.47
C GLY A 984 50.91 32.25 -35.56
N LEU A 985 50.39 31.16 -36.12
CA LEU A 985 50.03 29.95 -35.35
C LEU A 985 51.25 29.21 -34.75
N GLY A 986 52.37 29.15 -35.45
CA GLY A 986 53.59 28.50 -34.98
C GLY A 986 54.23 29.26 -33.82
N ALA A 987 54.39 30.58 -33.97
CA ALA A 987 54.85 31.45 -32.88
C ALA A 987 53.90 31.37 -31.67
N MET A 988 52.59 31.30 -31.92
CA MET A 988 51.56 31.12 -30.89
C MET A 988 51.72 29.82 -30.11
N LEU A 989 51.88 28.68 -30.78
CA LEU A 989 52.08 27.38 -30.13
C LEU A 989 53.37 27.34 -29.31
N LEU A 990 54.43 28.02 -29.78
CA LEU A 990 55.71 28.08 -29.08
C LEU A 990 55.68 28.91 -27.80
N THR A 991 54.68 29.78 -27.60
CA THR A 991 54.57 30.57 -26.35
C THR A 991 54.43 29.67 -25.12
N GLY A 992 53.72 28.54 -25.24
CA GLY A 992 53.53 27.57 -24.15
C GLY A 992 54.78 26.75 -23.80
N LEU A 993 55.76 26.68 -24.72
CA LEU A 993 56.93 25.82 -24.59
C LEU A 993 58.15 26.55 -23.99
N TRP A 994 58.13 27.88 -23.97
CA TRP A 994 59.29 28.70 -23.62
C TRP A 994 59.06 29.47 -22.32
N SER A 995 60.14 29.76 -21.59
CA SER A 995 60.11 30.54 -20.35
C SER A 995 59.36 31.86 -20.49
N ALA A 996 58.73 32.36 -19.42
CA ALA A 996 57.99 33.62 -19.40
C ALA A 996 58.75 34.81 -20.02
N ALA A 997 60.08 34.88 -19.86
CA ALA A 997 60.91 35.94 -20.45
C ALA A 997 60.90 35.96 -22.00
N ASN A 998 60.56 34.85 -22.67
CA ASN A 998 60.59 34.73 -24.12
C ASN A 998 59.21 34.87 -24.78
N VAL A 999 58.13 34.81 -24.00
CA VAL A 999 56.76 35.04 -24.50
C VAL A 999 56.62 36.40 -25.21
N PRO A 1000 57.15 37.52 -24.67
CA PRO A 1000 57.08 38.81 -25.36
C PRO A 1000 57.77 38.82 -26.73
N VAL A 1001 58.82 38.02 -26.91
CA VAL A 1001 59.56 37.93 -28.18
C VAL A 1001 58.70 37.28 -29.27
N LEU A 1002 57.99 36.21 -28.92
CA LEU A 1002 57.06 35.53 -29.83
C LEU A 1002 55.83 36.39 -30.14
N LEU A 1003 55.29 37.09 -29.13
CA LEU A 1003 54.19 38.04 -29.32
C LEU A 1003 54.57 39.17 -30.28
N ALA A 1004 55.82 39.66 -30.23
CA ALA A 1004 56.30 40.66 -31.19
C ALA A 1004 56.30 40.13 -32.63
N ALA A 1005 56.72 38.88 -32.86
CA ALA A 1005 56.64 38.26 -34.19
C ALA A 1005 55.19 38.11 -34.69
N MET A 1006 54.27 37.73 -33.80
CA MET A 1006 52.84 37.61 -34.10
C MET A 1006 52.20 38.97 -34.43
N LEU A 1007 52.57 40.03 -33.70
CA LEU A 1007 52.06 41.38 -33.93
C LEU A 1007 52.45 41.89 -35.32
N ALA A 1008 53.68 41.64 -35.78
CA ALA A 1008 54.09 41.91 -37.16
C ALA A 1008 53.22 41.15 -38.18
N ALA A 1009 52.98 39.84 -37.94
CA ALA A 1009 52.16 39.02 -38.81
C ALA A 1009 50.71 39.53 -38.89
N MET A 1010 50.14 39.96 -37.76
CA MET A 1010 48.79 40.51 -37.68
C MET A 1010 48.66 41.82 -38.48
N ILE A 1011 49.63 42.73 -38.37
CA ILE A 1011 49.63 43.99 -39.16
C ILE A 1011 49.65 43.68 -40.66
N LEU A 1012 50.47 42.73 -41.09
CA LEU A 1012 50.61 42.33 -42.49
C LEU A 1012 49.34 41.66 -43.04
N THR A 1013 48.65 40.86 -42.22
CA THR A 1013 47.44 40.16 -42.66
C THR A 1013 46.26 41.11 -42.80
N PHE A 1014 46.10 42.05 -41.85
CA PHE A 1014 45.11 43.12 -41.96
C PHE A 1014 45.33 43.96 -43.23
N THR A 1015 46.57 44.33 -43.53
CA THR A 1015 46.88 45.10 -44.74
C THR A 1015 46.61 44.32 -46.04
N TRP A 1016 46.85 43.00 -46.06
CA TRP A 1016 46.48 42.13 -47.19
C TRP A 1016 44.96 42.02 -47.37
N ILE A 1017 44.21 41.80 -46.28
CA ILE A 1017 42.74 41.70 -46.31
C ILE A 1017 42.15 43.01 -46.82
N PHE A 1018 42.61 44.15 -46.30
CA PHE A 1018 42.15 45.48 -46.72
C PHE A 1018 42.37 45.71 -48.22
N ARG A 1019 43.55 45.36 -48.76
CA ARG A 1019 43.82 45.43 -50.21
C ARG A 1019 42.90 44.52 -51.02
N SER A 1020 42.63 43.31 -50.53
CA SER A 1020 41.74 42.37 -51.21
C SER A 1020 40.28 42.83 -51.24
N MET A 1021 39.79 43.43 -50.14
CA MET A 1021 38.45 44.02 -50.03
C MET A 1021 38.31 45.22 -50.97
N LEU A 1022 39.31 46.11 -51.03
CA LEU A 1022 39.36 47.21 -52.00
C LEU A 1022 39.29 46.69 -53.45
N GLY A 1023 40.05 45.63 -53.77
CA GLY A 1023 40.02 45.01 -55.10
C GLY A 1023 38.71 44.29 -55.44
N ALA A 1024 38.03 43.69 -54.45
CA ALA A 1024 36.70 43.10 -54.62
C ALA A 1024 35.63 44.19 -54.79
N GLY A 1025 35.66 45.25 -53.97
CA GLY A 1025 34.76 46.40 -54.07
C GLY A 1025 34.86 47.09 -55.43
N LEU A 1026 36.07 47.27 -55.96
CA LEU A 1026 36.30 47.81 -57.31
C LEU A 1026 35.74 46.91 -58.42
N ARG A 1027 35.77 45.59 -58.27
CA ARG A 1027 35.17 44.64 -59.23
C ARG A 1027 33.66 44.64 -59.16
N VAL A 1028 33.08 44.66 -57.97
CA VAL A 1028 31.63 44.80 -57.76
C VAL A 1028 31.14 46.14 -58.33
N TRP A 1029 31.88 47.22 -58.12
CA TRP A 1029 31.58 48.53 -58.69
C TRP A 1029 31.58 48.52 -60.22
N ARG A 1030 32.59 47.90 -60.85
CA ARG A 1030 32.62 47.72 -62.32
C ARG A 1030 31.46 46.88 -62.83
N TRP A 1031 31.11 45.79 -62.14
CA TRP A 1031 29.96 44.95 -62.49
C TRP A 1031 28.63 45.70 -62.37
N LEU A 1032 28.44 46.49 -61.31
CA LEU A 1032 27.26 47.36 -61.14
C LEU A 1032 27.15 48.40 -62.27
N LEU A 1033 28.27 49.00 -62.68
CA LEU A 1033 28.34 49.90 -63.84
C LEU A 1033 27.94 49.21 -65.14
N GLU A 1034 28.39 47.98 -65.38
CA GLU A 1034 27.99 47.21 -66.57
C GLU A 1034 26.50 46.84 -66.55
N CYS A 1035 25.97 46.42 -65.39
CA CYS A 1035 24.54 46.15 -65.22
C CYS A 1035 23.70 47.41 -65.44
N TRP A 1036 24.14 48.56 -64.95
CA TRP A 1036 23.49 49.85 -65.16
C TRP A 1036 23.42 50.22 -66.65
N ASN A 1037 24.54 50.06 -67.36
CA ASN A 1037 24.60 50.33 -68.80
C ASN A 1037 23.68 49.38 -69.61
N ARG A 1038 23.60 48.09 -69.26
CA ARG A 1038 22.66 47.14 -69.88
C ARG A 1038 21.20 47.48 -69.59
N TRP A 1039 20.90 47.98 -68.39
CA TRP A 1039 19.56 48.41 -68.03
C TRP A 1039 19.12 49.65 -68.82
N GLN A 1040 20.02 50.64 -68.98
CA GLN A 1040 19.75 51.81 -69.83
C GLN A 1040 19.50 51.42 -71.29
N ALA A 1041 20.30 50.50 -71.86
CA ALA A 1041 20.10 50.02 -73.23
C ALA A 1041 18.74 49.34 -73.43
N LYS A 1042 18.28 48.52 -72.47
CA LYS A 1042 16.93 47.93 -72.50
C LYS A 1042 15.83 48.97 -72.37
N ARG A 1043 16.05 50.04 -71.61
CA ARG A 1043 15.07 51.11 -71.42
C ARG A 1043 14.91 51.96 -72.68
N ALA A 1044 16.01 52.26 -73.38
CA ALA A 1044 16.01 52.96 -74.67
C ALA A 1044 15.32 52.14 -75.79
N ALA A 1045 15.55 50.82 -75.84
CA ALA A 1045 14.88 49.93 -76.78
C ALA A 1045 13.36 49.83 -76.54
N LYS A 1046 12.93 49.95 -75.27
CA LYS A 1046 11.52 49.91 -74.90
C LYS A 1046 10.77 51.23 -75.17
N SER A 1047 11.47 52.36 -75.17
CA SER A 1047 10.90 53.67 -75.55
C SER A 1047 10.80 53.88 -77.06
N ALA A 1048 11.61 53.19 -77.87
CA ALA A 1048 11.53 53.30 -79.34
C ALA A 1048 10.39 52.47 -79.95
N ALA A 1049 9.86 51.46 -79.25
CA ALA A 1049 8.80 50.59 -79.73
C ALA A 1049 7.37 51.13 -79.49
N ALA A 1050 7.24 52.32 -78.89
CA ALA A 1050 5.97 52.87 -78.44
C ALA A 1050 5.70 54.30 -78.95
N THR A 1051 5.86 54.52 -80.26
CA THR A 1051 5.03 55.50 -80.98
C THR A 1051 4.85 55.04 -82.44
N PRO A 1052 3.61 54.81 -82.90
CA PRO A 1052 3.34 54.37 -84.27
C PRO A 1052 3.42 55.52 -85.27
N THR A 1053 3.86 55.17 -86.48
CA THR A 1053 3.86 55.97 -87.71
C THR A 1053 2.48 56.47 -88.10
N ALA A 1054 2.39 57.80 -88.27
CA ALA A 1054 1.75 58.52 -89.38
C ALA A 1054 2.73 59.68 -89.67
N GLU A 1055 3.33 59.90 -90.84
CA GLU A 1055 3.21 59.34 -92.21
C GLU A 1055 4.43 58.50 -92.64
#